data_AF-A0ABD1AU90-F1
#
_entry.id   AF-A0ABD1AU90-F1
#
_cell.length_a   1.000
_cell.length_b   1.000
_cell.length_c   1.000
_cell.angle_alpha   90.00
_cell.angle_beta   90.00
_cell.angle_gamma   90.00
#
_symmetry.space_group_name_H-M   'P 1'
#
loop_
_entity.id
_entity.type
_entity.pdbx_description
1 polymer ?
#
loop_
_entity_poly.entity_id
_entity_poly.type
_entity_poly.pdbx_seq_one_letter_code
_entity_poly.pdbx_strand_id
1 'polypeptide(L)'
;MKLLWILSLLLSSIFLCMSFCSSLSSDGLSLLALKSAVDNDPTRVMTHWSESDRTPCHWSGIVCTNGRVTSLTLFGKSLSGYIPSELGLLDSLIRLDLAHNNFSKTVPVRLFQATKLRYIDLSHNSLSGPISAQIKSMKSLNHLDFSSNRLNGSLPESLTELGSLVGTLNLSYNRFTGEIPPSYGRFTVHISLDLGYNNLTGKIPQVGSLLNKGPIVFAGNSHLCGFPLQTPCEEEIKIPNLVISKPESTQELQKPNPSVISNDDGKEKKQITGSVTVSLLSGVSVVIGAVSLSVWLLRRKRSSDGFKTETKTTAVASEFDEEGQEGKFVAFDEGFELELEDLLRASAYVIGKSRSGIVYRVVADESSSTVVAVRRLSDGNATWRFKDFENQVETIGRINHPNIVRLRAYYYAEDEKLLITDFITNGSLYSALHGGPSNTRPLLSWAERLRIAQGTAGGLMYIHEYSSRKYVHGNLKSSKILLDDELQPHISGVGLTRLVSGYPKLTDHSLSTNTQNIDQAFATRLSAPAAAAYLAPEARASSGCKSSQKCDVYSFGVILLELLTGRLPNGSSENEGEELVNVLRKWHKEEGSLAEILDTKLLKQDFANKQVIETIHVALNCTEMDPEMRPRMRSVSESLGRMKSE
;
A
#
# COMPACT_ATOMS: atom_id res chain seq x y z
N MET A 1 -70.86 -20.93 -53.17
CA MET A 1 -70.27 -21.63 -51.99
C MET A 1 -68.84 -22.13 -52.22
N LYS A 2 -68.50 -22.81 -53.33
CA LYS A 2 -67.14 -23.36 -53.55
C LYS A 2 -66.02 -22.30 -53.61
N LEU A 3 -66.28 -21.11 -54.16
CA LEU A 3 -65.28 -20.03 -54.26
C LEU A 3 -64.89 -19.42 -52.89
N LEU A 4 -65.86 -19.28 -51.98
CA LEU A 4 -65.64 -18.79 -50.61
C LEU A 4 -64.84 -19.79 -49.76
N TRP A 5 -65.03 -21.08 -50.00
CA TRP A 5 -64.23 -22.14 -49.35
C TRP A 5 -62.78 -22.14 -49.83
N ILE A 6 -62.55 -21.95 -51.13
CA ILE A 6 -61.19 -21.85 -51.69
C ILE A 6 -60.48 -20.59 -51.20
N LEU A 7 -61.19 -19.45 -51.12
CA LEU A 7 -60.65 -18.21 -50.56
C LEU A 7 -60.32 -18.35 -49.06
N SER A 8 -61.17 -19.05 -48.30
CA SER A 8 -60.93 -19.37 -46.88
C SER A 8 -59.73 -20.31 -46.69
N LEU A 9 -59.54 -21.29 -47.57
CA LEU A 9 -58.39 -22.21 -47.55
C LEU A 9 -57.09 -21.51 -47.96
N LEU A 10 -57.14 -20.56 -48.91
CA LEU A 10 -56.01 -19.70 -49.29
C LEU A 10 -55.68 -18.68 -48.20
N LEU A 11 -56.67 -18.08 -47.54
CA LEU A 11 -56.41 -17.21 -46.38
C LEU A 11 -55.91 -18.00 -45.17
N SER A 12 -56.40 -19.23 -44.94
CA SER A 12 -55.87 -20.09 -43.88
C SER A 12 -54.48 -20.62 -44.18
N SER A 13 -54.13 -20.85 -45.46
CA SER A 13 -52.78 -21.24 -45.86
C SER A 13 -51.81 -20.05 -45.83
N ILE A 14 -52.27 -18.83 -46.11
CA ILE A 14 -51.50 -17.59 -45.87
C ILE A 14 -51.29 -17.38 -44.36
N PHE A 15 -52.31 -17.61 -43.52
CA PHE A 15 -52.17 -17.55 -42.05
C PHE A 15 -51.34 -18.71 -41.46
N LEU A 16 -51.32 -19.90 -42.07
CA LEU A 16 -50.42 -21.01 -41.69
C LEU A 16 -48.99 -20.83 -42.21
N CYS A 17 -48.79 -20.11 -43.32
CA CYS A 17 -47.46 -19.75 -43.85
C CYS A 17 -46.86 -18.50 -43.18
N MET A 18 -47.66 -17.72 -42.44
CA MET A 18 -47.14 -16.79 -41.43
C MET A 18 -46.70 -17.59 -40.20
N SER A 19 -45.74 -18.50 -40.38
CA SER A 19 -44.88 -18.92 -39.28
C SER A 19 -44.47 -17.65 -38.55
N PHE A 20 -44.77 -17.54 -37.25
CA PHE A 20 -44.32 -16.43 -36.40
C PHE A 20 -42.80 -16.36 -36.47
N CYS A 21 -42.26 -15.70 -37.50
CA CYS A 21 -40.85 -15.43 -37.65
C CYS A 21 -40.56 -14.41 -36.58
N SER A 22 -40.11 -14.93 -35.46
CA SER A 22 -39.84 -14.14 -34.29
C SER A 22 -38.46 -13.56 -34.54
N SER A 23 -38.43 -12.32 -35.03
CA SER A 23 -37.18 -11.63 -35.33
C SER A 23 -36.34 -11.56 -34.05
N LEU A 24 -35.06 -11.90 -34.18
CA LEU A 24 -34.09 -11.77 -33.11
C LEU A 24 -34.11 -10.35 -32.54
N SER A 25 -34.13 -10.24 -31.21
CA SER A 25 -34.11 -8.94 -30.52
C SER A 25 -32.96 -8.03 -31.01
N SER A 26 -33.12 -6.71 -30.88
CA SER A 26 -32.07 -5.73 -31.22
C SER A 26 -30.74 -5.99 -30.52
N ASP A 27 -30.79 -6.44 -29.26
CA ASP A 27 -29.60 -6.81 -28.49
C ASP A 27 -28.91 -8.03 -29.12
N GLY A 28 -29.70 -9.00 -29.60
CA GLY A 28 -29.20 -10.17 -30.34
C GLY A 28 -28.55 -9.78 -31.67
N LEU A 29 -29.14 -8.87 -32.45
CA LEU A 29 -28.53 -8.35 -33.69
C LEU A 29 -27.19 -7.67 -33.41
N SER A 30 -27.10 -6.89 -32.32
CA SER A 30 -25.87 -6.24 -31.88
C SER A 30 -24.77 -7.25 -31.52
N LEU A 31 -25.16 -8.38 -30.92
CA LEU A 31 -24.25 -9.48 -30.60
C LEU A 31 -23.85 -10.28 -31.86
N LEU A 32 -24.73 -10.43 -32.85
CA LEU A 32 -24.34 -11.05 -34.12
C LEU A 32 -23.34 -10.21 -34.91
N ALA A 33 -23.37 -8.88 -34.75
CA ALA A 33 -22.29 -8.05 -35.28
C ALA A 33 -20.92 -8.45 -34.68
N LEU A 34 -20.87 -8.76 -33.38
CA LEU A 34 -19.65 -9.30 -32.76
C LEU A 34 -19.27 -10.66 -33.33
N LYS A 35 -20.23 -11.56 -33.49
CA LYS A 35 -19.97 -12.85 -34.14
C LYS A 35 -19.42 -12.68 -35.56
N SER A 36 -19.94 -11.73 -36.33
CA SER A 36 -19.44 -11.42 -37.69
C SER A 36 -18.07 -10.76 -37.70
N ALA A 37 -17.70 -10.07 -36.62
CA ALA A 37 -16.41 -9.39 -36.47
C ALA A 37 -15.30 -10.32 -35.95
N VAL A 38 -15.65 -11.55 -35.54
CA VAL A 38 -14.70 -12.60 -35.14
C VAL A 38 -14.27 -13.38 -36.39
N ASP A 39 -12.98 -13.32 -36.68
CA ASP A 39 -12.36 -14.04 -37.81
C ASP A 39 -12.07 -15.52 -37.44
N ASN A 40 -11.79 -15.80 -36.16
CA ASN A 40 -11.47 -17.14 -35.68
C ASN A 40 -12.08 -17.40 -34.30
N ASP A 41 -12.84 -18.50 -34.18
CA ASP A 41 -13.42 -19.01 -32.94
C ASP A 41 -12.97 -20.47 -32.70
N PRO A 42 -11.75 -20.68 -32.17
CA PRO A 42 -11.20 -22.02 -32.00
C PRO A 42 -11.97 -22.85 -30.95
N THR A 43 -12.58 -22.19 -29.98
CA THR A 43 -13.39 -22.86 -28.94
C THR A 43 -14.82 -23.13 -29.38
N ARG A 44 -15.23 -22.63 -30.55
CA ARG A 44 -16.59 -22.73 -31.09
C ARG A 44 -17.66 -22.17 -30.14
N VAL A 45 -17.29 -21.22 -29.29
CA VAL A 45 -18.20 -20.66 -28.26
C VAL A 45 -19.40 -19.93 -28.88
N MET A 46 -19.23 -19.34 -30.07
CA MET A 46 -20.27 -18.59 -30.79
C MET A 46 -21.09 -19.47 -31.76
N THR A 47 -20.85 -20.79 -31.81
CA THR A 47 -21.59 -21.68 -32.72
C THR A 47 -23.09 -21.68 -32.44
N HIS A 48 -23.49 -21.60 -31.17
CA HIS A 48 -24.89 -21.58 -30.74
C HIS A 48 -25.57 -20.21 -30.86
N TRP A 49 -24.87 -19.16 -31.29
CA TRP A 49 -25.48 -17.84 -31.50
C TRP A 49 -26.19 -17.83 -32.86
N SER A 50 -27.53 -17.82 -32.89
CA SER A 50 -28.30 -18.01 -34.12
C SER A 50 -29.27 -16.88 -34.42
N GLU A 51 -29.34 -16.46 -35.69
CA GLU A 51 -30.35 -15.50 -36.19
C GLU A 51 -31.78 -16.00 -36.04
N SER A 52 -31.97 -17.32 -35.98
CA SER A 52 -33.28 -17.97 -35.83
C SER A 52 -33.84 -17.86 -34.40
N ASP A 53 -33.02 -17.46 -33.43
CA ASP A 53 -33.45 -17.34 -32.04
C ASP A 53 -34.25 -16.06 -31.81
N ARG A 54 -35.24 -16.13 -30.91
CA ARG A 54 -36.01 -14.93 -30.51
C ARG A 54 -35.17 -13.96 -29.67
N THR A 55 -34.23 -14.52 -28.89
CA THR A 55 -33.48 -13.79 -27.87
C THR A 55 -32.10 -14.41 -27.65
N PRO A 56 -31.06 -13.59 -27.44
CA PRO A 56 -29.71 -14.07 -27.18
C PRO A 56 -29.48 -14.58 -25.75
N CYS A 57 -30.49 -14.56 -24.87
CA CYS A 57 -30.28 -14.80 -23.44
C CYS A 57 -29.85 -16.22 -23.04
N HIS A 58 -29.90 -17.16 -23.98
CA HIS A 58 -29.43 -18.53 -23.79
C HIS A 58 -28.08 -18.78 -24.49
N TRP A 59 -27.55 -17.78 -25.20
CA TRP A 59 -26.27 -17.87 -25.89
C TRP A 59 -25.13 -17.94 -24.89
N SER A 60 -24.12 -18.76 -25.20
CA SER A 60 -22.92 -18.90 -24.38
C SER A 60 -22.27 -17.54 -24.11
N GLY A 61 -22.05 -17.23 -22.83
CA GLY A 61 -21.43 -15.98 -22.39
C GLY A 61 -22.39 -14.78 -22.29
N ILE A 62 -23.69 -14.95 -22.53
CA ILE A 62 -24.69 -13.88 -22.43
C ILE A 62 -25.54 -14.06 -21.17
N VAL A 63 -25.73 -12.97 -20.43
CA VAL A 63 -26.71 -12.90 -19.33
C VAL A 63 -27.70 -11.78 -19.63
N CYS A 64 -28.98 -12.07 -19.40
CA CYS A 64 -30.04 -11.10 -19.55
C CYS A 64 -30.76 -10.82 -18.23
N THR A 65 -31.32 -9.62 -18.13
CA THR A 65 -32.26 -9.24 -17.08
C THR A 65 -33.44 -8.55 -17.74
N ASN A 66 -34.66 -9.00 -17.43
CA ASN A 66 -35.89 -8.47 -18.03
C ASN A 66 -35.87 -8.46 -19.57
N GLY A 67 -35.30 -9.50 -20.18
CA GLY A 67 -35.23 -9.65 -21.64
C GLY A 67 -34.20 -8.76 -22.35
N ARG A 68 -33.38 -8.00 -21.61
CA ARG A 68 -32.28 -7.19 -22.15
C ARG A 68 -30.94 -7.77 -21.74
N VAL A 69 -29.94 -7.67 -22.61
CA VAL A 69 -28.57 -8.15 -22.33
C VAL A 69 -27.92 -7.25 -21.30
N THR A 70 -27.46 -7.84 -20.19
CA THR A 70 -26.81 -7.14 -19.07
C THR A 70 -25.36 -7.57 -18.86
N SER A 71 -24.95 -8.76 -19.33
CA SER A 71 -23.57 -9.21 -19.31
C SER A 71 -23.18 -9.91 -20.61
N LEU A 72 -21.98 -9.60 -21.10
CA LEU A 72 -21.27 -10.32 -22.17
C LEU A 72 -19.91 -10.75 -21.63
N THR A 73 -19.67 -12.05 -21.50
CA THR A 73 -18.44 -12.64 -20.95
C THR A 73 -17.92 -13.74 -21.88
N LEU A 74 -16.81 -13.45 -22.57
CA LEU A 74 -16.12 -14.36 -23.49
C LEU A 74 -14.62 -14.43 -23.17
N PHE A 75 -14.28 -14.42 -21.88
CA PHE A 75 -12.92 -14.54 -21.37
C PHE A 75 -12.21 -15.81 -21.87
N GLY A 76 -10.95 -15.67 -22.30
CA GLY A 76 -10.05 -16.81 -22.49
C GLY A 76 -10.47 -17.76 -23.60
N LYS A 77 -11.05 -17.25 -24.70
CA LYS A 77 -11.57 -18.07 -25.82
C LYS A 77 -10.67 -18.04 -27.06
N SER A 78 -9.53 -17.35 -26.98
CA SER A 78 -8.59 -17.19 -28.09
C SER A 78 -9.26 -16.65 -29.36
N LEU A 79 -10.32 -15.85 -29.21
CA LEU A 79 -11.05 -15.25 -30.32
C LEU A 79 -10.17 -14.20 -31.01
N SER A 80 -10.11 -14.19 -32.34
CA SER A 80 -9.46 -13.10 -33.09
C SER A 80 -10.45 -12.35 -33.95
N GLY A 81 -10.17 -11.07 -34.20
CA GLY A 81 -11.07 -10.19 -34.94
C GLY A 81 -10.99 -8.76 -34.42
N TYR A 82 -12.13 -8.06 -34.38
CA TYR A 82 -12.24 -6.71 -33.81
C TYR A 82 -13.52 -6.54 -33.00
N ILE A 83 -13.55 -5.50 -32.15
CA ILE A 83 -14.73 -5.14 -31.37
C ILE A 83 -15.62 -4.21 -32.22
N PRO A 84 -16.85 -4.61 -32.61
CA PRO A 84 -17.71 -3.79 -33.47
C PRO A 84 -18.42 -2.69 -32.68
N SER A 85 -18.82 -1.62 -33.38
CA SER A 85 -19.44 -0.44 -32.77
C SER A 85 -20.85 -0.71 -32.22
N GLU A 86 -21.49 -1.74 -32.74
CA GLU A 86 -22.83 -2.23 -32.47
C GLU A 86 -22.95 -2.72 -31.01
N LEU A 87 -21.86 -3.16 -30.37
CA LEU A 87 -21.88 -3.47 -28.94
C LEU A 87 -22.25 -2.26 -28.07
N GLY A 88 -21.98 -1.04 -28.55
CA GLY A 88 -22.42 0.19 -27.88
C GLY A 88 -23.92 0.45 -27.94
N LEU A 89 -24.69 -0.30 -28.75
CA LEU A 89 -26.16 -0.24 -28.80
C LEU A 89 -26.83 -1.08 -27.69
N LEU A 90 -26.05 -1.83 -26.91
CA LEU A 90 -26.55 -2.61 -25.78
C LEU A 90 -26.79 -1.70 -24.57
N ASP A 91 -27.87 -0.92 -24.59
CA ASP A 91 -28.17 0.14 -23.59
C ASP A 91 -28.36 -0.37 -22.14
N SER A 92 -28.52 -1.69 -21.96
CA SER A 92 -28.66 -2.34 -20.66
C SER A 92 -27.41 -3.09 -20.20
N LEU A 93 -26.33 -3.05 -20.98
CA LEU A 93 -25.10 -3.75 -20.67
C LEU A 93 -24.42 -3.15 -19.42
N ILE A 94 -24.16 -4.01 -18.44
CA ILE A 94 -23.53 -3.65 -17.16
C ILE A 94 -22.09 -4.20 -17.12
N ARG A 95 -21.85 -5.38 -17.68
CA ARG A 95 -20.55 -6.05 -17.71
C ARG A 95 -20.16 -6.45 -19.13
N LEU A 96 -18.96 -6.05 -19.54
CA LEU A 96 -18.28 -6.50 -20.75
C LEU A 96 -16.93 -7.09 -20.37
N ASP A 97 -16.73 -8.36 -20.68
CA ASP A 97 -15.48 -9.08 -20.41
C ASP A 97 -15.08 -9.88 -21.65
N LEU A 98 -14.05 -9.39 -22.34
CA LEU A 98 -13.45 -10.00 -23.53
C LEU A 98 -11.96 -10.27 -23.31
N ALA A 99 -11.51 -10.35 -22.05
CA ALA A 99 -10.10 -10.47 -21.73
C ALA A 99 -9.50 -11.81 -22.16
N HIS A 100 -8.18 -11.85 -22.32
CA HIS A 100 -7.43 -13.03 -22.77
C HIS A 100 -7.94 -13.59 -24.10
N ASN A 101 -8.05 -12.72 -25.10
CA ASN A 101 -8.35 -13.06 -26.49
C ASN A 101 -7.30 -12.45 -27.41
N ASN A 102 -7.55 -12.46 -28.72
CA ASN A 102 -6.69 -11.86 -29.73
C ASN A 102 -7.44 -10.82 -30.57
N PHE A 103 -8.37 -10.08 -29.95
CA PHE A 103 -9.04 -8.95 -30.59
C PHE A 103 -8.02 -7.85 -30.91
N SER A 104 -8.20 -7.20 -32.06
CA SER A 104 -7.30 -6.20 -32.62
C SER A 104 -8.06 -4.95 -33.05
N LYS A 105 -7.36 -3.99 -33.68
CA LYS A 105 -7.86 -2.67 -34.07
C LYS A 105 -8.24 -1.82 -32.84
N THR A 106 -8.92 -0.70 -33.08
CA THR A 106 -9.28 0.30 -32.07
C THR A 106 -10.54 -0.08 -31.30
N VAL A 107 -10.63 0.30 -30.02
CA VAL A 107 -11.88 0.25 -29.27
C VAL A 107 -12.88 1.23 -29.90
N PRO A 108 -14.07 0.78 -30.35
CA PRO A 108 -15.01 1.64 -31.04
C PRO A 108 -15.57 2.72 -30.11
N VAL A 109 -15.55 3.98 -30.55
CA VAL A 109 -15.98 5.13 -29.73
C VAL A 109 -17.41 4.99 -29.21
N ARG A 110 -18.29 4.37 -29.99
CA ARG A 110 -19.70 4.12 -29.60
C ARG A 110 -19.82 3.25 -28.35
N LEU A 111 -18.84 2.38 -28.05
CA LEU A 111 -18.86 1.59 -26.82
C LEU A 111 -18.84 2.48 -25.57
N PHE A 112 -18.18 3.64 -25.62
CA PHE A 112 -18.14 4.60 -24.52
C PHE A 112 -19.48 5.34 -24.30
N GLN A 113 -20.46 5.13 -25.18
CA GLN A 113 -21.81 5.70 -25.05
C GLN A 113 -22.77 4.79 -24.27
N ALA A 114 -22.37 3.54 -23.99
CA ALA A 114 -23.16 2.63 -23.16
C ALA A 114 -23.04 3.02 -21.67
N THR A 115 -23.86 3.98 -21.24
CA THR A 115 -23.74 4.67 -19.94
C THR A 115 -24.06 3.82 -18.70
N LYS A 116 -24.65 2.63 -18.89
CA LYS A 116 -24.94 1.67 -17.80
C LYS A 116 -23.79 0.71 -17.51
N LEU A 117 -22.75 0.67 -18.35
CA LEU A 117 -21.58 -0.18 -18.12
C LEU A 117 -20.90 0.20 -16.82
N ARG A 118 -20.64 -0.82 -15.99
CA ARG A 118 -19.95 -0.71 -14.69
C ARG A 118 -18.62 -1.45 -14.69
N TYR A 119 -18.48 -2.47 -15.53
CA TYR A 119 -17.30 -3.32 -15.63
C TYR A 119 -16.91 -3.50 -17.09
N ILE A 120 -15.68 -3.09 -17.43
CA ILE A 120 -15.05 -3.38 -18.71
C ILE A 120 -13.69 -4.02 -18.46
N ASP A 121 -13.49 -5.21 -19.00
CA ASP A 121 -12.20 -5.88 -19.06
C ASP A 121 -11.90 -6.30 -20.51
N LEU A 122 -10.94 -5.61 -21.11
CA LEU A 122 -10.40 -5.89 -22.45
C LEU A 122 -8.91 -6.26 -22.38
N SER A 123 -8.42 -6.64 -21.20
CA SER A 123 -7.02 -6.94 -20.98
C SER A 123 -6.54 -8.14 -21.80
N HIS A 124 -5.23 -8.24 -22.03
CA HIS A 124 -4.61 -9.35 -22.76
C HIS A 124 -5.24 -9.58 -24.15
N ASN A 125 -5.15 -8.56 -25.00
CA ASN A 125 -5.57 -8.59 -26.40
C ASN A 125 -4.51 -7.90 -27.29
N SER A 126 -4.81 -7.68 -28.57
CA SER A 126 -3.98 -6.94 -29.53
C SER A 126 -4.59 -5.59 -29.93
N LEU A 127 -5.39 -4.97 -29.07
CA LEU A 127 -6.07 -3.69 -29.33
C LEU A 127 -5.05 -2.55 -29.48
N SER A 128 -5.35 -1.56 -30.31
CA SER A 128 -4.42 -0.47 -30.67
C SER A 128 -5.13 0.88 -30.81
N GLY A 129 -4.36 1.96 -30.99
CA GLY A 129 -4.89 3.32 -31.07
C GLY A 129 -5.10 3.96 -29.69
N PRO A 130 -5.56 5.23 -29.66
CA PRO A 130 -5.73 5.98 -28.42
C PRO A 130 -7.04 5.66 -27.70
N ILE A 131 -7.06 5.89 -26.39
CA ILE A 131 -8.30 5.94 -25.61
C ILE A 131 -9.02 7.24 -25.97
N SER A 132 -10.22 7.14 -26.54
CA SER A 132 -11.03 8.30 -26.92
C SER A 132 -11.49 9.10 -25.69
N ALA A 133 -11.43 10.43 -25.78
CA ALA A 133 -11.94 11.32 -24.74
C ALA A 133 -13.46 11.18 -24.48
N GLN A 134 -14.20 10.50 -25.37
CA GLN A 134 -15.61 10.17 -25.13
C GLN A 134 -15.84 9.19 -23.97
N ILE A 135 -14.78 8.57 -23.44
CA ILE A 135 -14.86 7.72 -22.24
C ILE A 135 -15.50 8.44 -21.05
N LYS A 136 -15.38 9.77 -20.96
CA LYS A 136 -16.04 10.60 -19.93
C LYS A 136 -17.56 10.41 -19.83
N SER A 137 -18.22 9.90 -20.86
CA SER A 137 -19.67 9.66 -20.89
C SER A 137 -20.08 8.48 -19.99
N MET A 138 -19.15 7.60 -19.62
CA MET A 138 -19.40 6.39 -18.85
C MET A 138 -19.47 6.64 -17.34
N LYS A 139 -20.43 7.46 -16.89
CA LYS A 139 -20.51 7.91 -15.49
C LYS A 139 -20.74 6.80 -14.45
N SER A 140 -21.21 5.62 -14.87
CA SER A 140 -21.45 4.46 -14.00
C SER A 140 -20.27 3.48 -13.92
N LEU A 141 -19.15 3.76 -14.60
CA LEU A 141 -18.04 2.82 -14.72
C LEU A 141 -17.25 2.72 -13.40
N ASN A 142 -17.10 1.50 -12.88
CA ASN A 142 -16.42 1.22 -11.62
C ASN A 142 -15.08 0.48 -11.82
N HIS A 143 -14.97 -0.30 -12.90
CA HIS A 143 -13.81 -1.12 -13.21
C HIS A 143 -13.47 -1.00 -14.70
N LEU A 144 -12.22 -0.68 -15.00
CA LEU A 144 -11.66 -0.57 -16.33
C LEU A 144 -10.27 -1.20 -16.37
N ASP A 145 -10.15 -2.32 -17.08
CA ASP A 145 -8.86 -2.96 -17.36
C ASP A 145 -8.61 -3.06 -18.86
N PHE A 146 -7.62 -2.29 -19.34
CA PHE A 146 -7.13 -2.28 -20.72
C PHE A 146 -5.68 -2.75 -20.82
N SER A 147 -5.15 -3.39 -19.78
CA SER A 147 -3.75 -3.79 -19.71
C SER A 147 -3.36 -4.84 -20.74
N SER A 148 -2.06 -4.98 -21.01
CA SER A 148 -1.53 -6.00 -21.92
C SER A 148 -2.14 -5.92 -23.33
N ASN A 149 -2.04 -4.74 -23.94
CA ASN A 149 -2.52 -4.45 -25.29
C ASN A 149 -1.44 -3.64 -26.07
N ARG A 150 -1.81 -3.06 -27.22
CA ARG A 150 -0.96 -2.19 -28.04
C ARG A 150 -1.53 -0.76 -28.13
N LEU A 151 -2.30 -0.33 -27.13
CA LEU A 151 -2.89 1.01 -27.08
C LEU A 151 -1.79 2.07 -26.98
N ASN A 152 -2.02 3.24 -27.59
CA ASN A 152 -0.99 4.27 -27.74
C ASN A 152 -1.56 5.69 -27.60
N GLY A 153 -0.73 6.70 -27.86
CA GLY A 153 -1.09 8.10 -27.65
C GLY A 153 -0.96 8.52 -26.18
N SER A 154 -1.43 9.73 -25.86
CA SER A 154 -1.37 10.28 -24.50
C SER A 154 -2.46 9.73 -23.59
N LEU A 155 -2.17 9.68 -22.29
CA LEU A 155 -3.16 9.42 -21.25
C LEU A 155 -4.23 10.53 -21.24
N PRO A 156 -5.53 10.23 -21.45
CA PRO A 156 -6.55 11.25 -21.57
C PRO A 156 -7.05 11.76 -20.22
N GLU A 157 -7.02 13.08 -20.02
CA GLU A 157 -7.52 13.72 -18.78
C GLU A 157 -8.99 13.39 -18.47
N SER A 158 -9.78 13.12 -19.51
CA SER A 158 -11.19 12.75 -19.42
C SER A 158 -11.46 11.51 -18.56
N LEU A 159 -10.46 10.65 -18.31
CA LEU A 159 -10.58 9.53 -17.38
C LEU A 159 -10.91 9.99 -15.95
N THR A 160 -10.47 11.18 -15.57
CA THR A 160 -10.76 11.78 -14.24
C THR A 160 -12.20 12.24 -14.09
N GLU A 161 -12.97 12.29 -15.18
CA GLU A 161 -14.40 12.65 -15.18
C GLU A 161 -15.32 11.44 -14.94
N LEU A 162 -14.76 10.24 -14.76
CA LEU A 162 -15.49 9.02 -14.42
C LEU A 162 -15.86 9.01 -12.92
N GLY A 163 -16.98 9.68 -12.58
CA GLY A 163 -17.35 9.95 -11.19
C GLY A 163 -17.65 8.74 -10.30
N SER A 164 -17.93 7.57 -10.88
CA SER A 164 -18.17 6.32 -10.12
C SER A 164 -16.96 5.37 -10.08
N LEU A 165 -15.82 5.78 -10.65
CA LEU A 165 -14.64 4.93 -10.69
C LEU A 165 -14.07 4.80 -9.27
N VAL A 166 -14.15 3.58 -8.72
CA VAL A 166 -13.69 3.26 -7.35
C VAL A 166 -12.95 1.93 -7.27
N GLY A 167 -13.01 1.10 -8.34
CA GLY A 167 -12.37 -0.21 -8.38
C GLY A 167 -11.00 -0.14 -9.04
N THR A 168 -10.91 -0.57 -10.30
CA THR A 168 -9.63 -0.72 -11.02
C THR A 168 -9.56 0.23 -12.20
N LEU A 169 -8.40 0.87 -12.37
CA LEU A 169 -7.97 1.54 -13.60
C LEU A 169 -6.59 1.00 -13.97
N ASN A 170 -6.56 -0.03 -14.81
CA ASN A 170 -5.33 -0.68 -15.22
C ASN A 170 -5.05 -0.41 -16.70
N LEU A 171 -3.99 0.34 -16.97
CA LEU A 171 -3.52 0.73 -18.30
C LEU A 171 -2.10 0.19 -18.57
N SER A 172 -1.61 -0.71 -17.73
CA SER A 172 -0.24 -1.21 -17.80
C SER A 172 0.02 -2.06 -19.06
N TYR A 173 1.28 -2.29 -19.40
CA TYR A 173 1.67 -3.12 -20.57
C TYR A 173 1.02 -2.67 -21.88
N ASN A 174 1.20 -1.39 -22.21
CA ASN A 174 0.72 -0.76 -23.44
C ASN A 174 1.84 0.09 -24.05
N ARG A 175 1.49 0.99 -24.98
CA ARG A 175 2.43 1.89 -25.68
C ARG A 175 2.03 3.36 -25.48
N PHE A 176 1.45 3.72 -24.33
CA PHE A 176 1.10 5.11 -24.02
C PHE A 176 2.35 5.98 -23.94
N THR A 177 2.26 7.21 -24.45
CA THR A 177 3.36 8.18 -24.55
C THR A 177 3.00 9.51 -23.90
N GLY A 178 3.99 10.38 -23.69
CA GLY A 178 3.79 11.69 -23.08
C GLY A 178 3.79 11.64 -21.55
N GLU A 179 3.40 12.74 -20.93
CA GLU A 179 3.42 12.89 -19.47
C GLU A 179 2.20 12.28 -18.79
N ILE A 180 2.34 11.96 -17.51
CA ILE A 180 1.20 11.61 -16.65
C ILE A 180 0.43 12.91 -16.36
N PRO A 181 -0.88 13.01 -16.69
CA PRO A 181 -1.64 14.21 -16.42
C PRO A 181 -1.73 14.49 -14.91
N PRO A 182 -1.41 15.71 -14.43
CA PRO A 182 -1.58 16.07 -13.02
C PRO A 182 -3.02 15.90 -12.53
N SER A 183 -4.00 16.02 -13.43
CA SER A 183 -5.41 15.77 -13.15
C SER A 183 -5.68 14.36 -12.61
N TYR A 184 -4.82 13.37 -12.89
CA TYR A 184 -4.94 12.01 -12.33
C TYR A 184 -4.79 12.00 -10.81
N GLY A 185 -4.22 13.04 -10.19
CA GLY A 185 -4.26 13.24 -8.75
C GLY A 185 -5.68 13.41 -8.19
N ARG A 186 -6.68 13.72 -9.02
CA ARG A 186 -8.10 13.84 -8.61
C ARG A 186 -8.82 12.50 -8.49
N PHE A 187 -8.21 11.40 -8.93
CA PHE A 187 -8.78 10.08 -8.70
C PHE A 187 -8.94 9.84 -7.20
N THR A 188 -10.05 9.22 -6.82
CA THR A 188 -10.27 8.81 -5.42
C THR A 188 -9.18 7.81 -5.01
N VAL A 189 -8.77 7.84 -3.73
CA VAL A 189 -7.73 6.94 -3.22
C VAL A 189 -8.09 5.45 -3.35
N HIS A 190 -9.39 5.13 -3.43
CA HIS A 190 -9.91 3.79 -3.61
C HIS A 190 -9.61 3.18 -4.99
N ILE A 191 -9.31 4.01 -6.01
CA ILE A 191 -8.95 3.51 -7.34
C ILE A 191 -7.59 2.81 -7.30
N SER A 192 -7.56 1.52 -7.64
CA SER A 192 -6.34 0.80 -7.97
C SER A 192 -5.86 1.23 -9.37
N LEU A 193 -4.88 2.13 -9.40
CA LEU A 193 -4.28 2.67 -10.62
C LEU A 193 -3.01 1.88 -10.95
N ASP A 194 -2.87 1.45 -12.20
CA ASP A 194 -1.62 0.89 -12.74
C ASP A 194 -1.31 1.47 -14.14
N LEU A 195 -0.13 2.09 -14.26
CA LEU A 195 0.39 2.73 -15.48
C LEU A 195 1.72 2.09 -15.92
N GLY A 196 2.12 0.97 -15.32
CA GLY A 196 3.42 0.35 -15.54
C GLY A 196 3.61 -0.14 -16.98
N TYR A 197 4.86 -0.34 -17.39
CA TYR A 197 5.24 -0.91 -18.68
C TYR A 197 4.58 -0.20 -19.87
N ASN A 198 4.76 1.12 -19.93
CA ASN A 198 4.38 1.99 -21.04
C ASN A 198 5.62 2.78 -21.51
N ASN A 199 5.41 3.78 -22.39
CA ASN A 199 6.44 4.69 -22.86
C ASN A 199 6.19 6.13 -22.34
N LEU A 200 5.73 6.25 -21.09
CA LEU A 200 5.47 7.53 -20.44
C LEU A 200 6.78 8.24 -20.10
N THR A 201 6.74 9.58 -20.14
CA THR A 201 7.91 10.46 -20.01
C THR A 201 7.67 11.53 -18.95
N GLY A 202 8.75 12.14 -18.45
CA GLY A 202 8.68 13.34 -17.62
C GLY A 202 8.54 13.06 -16.12
N LYS A 203 8.35 14.12 -15.35
CA LYS A 203 8.26 14.05 -13.90
C LYS A 203 6.90 13.51 -13.46
N ILE A 204 6.89 12.55 -12.53
CA ILE A 204 5.64 12.07 -11.92
C ILE A 204 4.99 13.23 -11.14
N PRO A 205 3.74 13.63 -11.46
CA PRO A 205 3.08 14.73 -10.78
C PRO A 205 2.89 14.45 -9.28
N GLN A 206 3.34 15.38 -8.46
CA GLN A 206 3.26 15.29 -7.00
C GLN A 206 1.96 15.93 -6.48
N VAL A 207 0.81 15.46 -6.96
CA VAL A 207 -0.51 16.03 -6.63
C VAL A 207 -1.56 14.96 -6.32
N GLY A 208 -2.40 15.25 -5.31
CA GLY A 208 -3.56 14.42 -4.96
C GLY A 208 -3.22 12.95 -4.72
N SER A 209 -4.03 12.03 -5.25
CA SER A 209 -3.85 10.58 -5.06
C SER A 209 -2.60 10.00 -5.73
N LEU A 210 -1.94 10.71 -6.66
CA LEU A 210 -0.67 10.26 -7.26
C LEU A 210 0.47 10.26 -6.24
N LEU A 211 0.43 11.16 -5.24
CA LEU A 211 1.38 11.17 -4.11
C LEU A 211 1.35 9.86 -3.31
N ASN A 212 0.21 9.18 -3.33
CA ASN A 212 -0.05 7.96 -2.55
C ASN A 212 0.22 6.68 -3.36
N LYS A 213 0.65 6.78 -4.63
CA LYS A 213 0.96 5.61 -5.47
C LYS A 213 2.42 5.21 -5.30
N GLY A 214 2.66 3.91 -5.12
CA GLY A 214 4.01 3.35 -5.00
C GLY A 214 4.74 3.23 -6.35
N PRO A 215 6.04 2.90 -6.35
CA PRO A 215 6.86 2.85 -7.57
C PRO A 215 6.41 1.78 -8.57
N ILE A 216 5.71 0.73 -8.12
CA ILE A 216 5.23 -0.36 -8.97
C ILE A 216 4.25 0.15 -10.04
N VAL A 217 3.38 1.11 -9.67
CA VAL A 217 2.36 1.70 -10.56
C VAL A 217 3.00 2.40 -11.78
N PHE A 218 4.27 2.79 -11.68
CA PHE A 218 5.00 3.51 -12.70
C PHE A 218 6.15 2.70 -13.31
N ALA A 219 6.39 1.49 -12.82
CA ALA A 219 7.53 0.65 -13.21
C ALA A 219 7.54 0.37 -14.71
N GLY A 220 8.71 0.18 -15.32
CA GLY A 220 8.81 -0.16 -16.74
C GLY A 220 8.60 1.00 -17.73
N ASN A 221 8.44 2.24 -17.25
CA ASN A 221 8.52 3.45 -18.08
C ASN A 221 9.93 4.05 -17.96
N SER A 222 10.76 3.93 -19.00
CA SER A 222 12.19 4.28 -18.95
C SER A 222 12.49 5.77 -18.79
N HIS A 223 11.53 6.64 -19.15
CA HIS A 223 11.70 8.09 -19.18
C HIS A 223 10.89 8.82 -18.10
N LEU A 224 10.28 8.10 -17.16
CA LEU A 224 9.68 8.69 -15.97
C LEU A 224 10.76 8.95 -14.91
N CYS A 225 10.62 10.06 -14.19
CA CYS A 225 11.53 10.47 -13.13
C CYS A 225 10.78 11.11 -11.95
N GLY A 226 11.47 11.24 -10.82
CA GLY A 226 10.93 11.81 -9.59
C GLY A 226 10.15 10.80 -8.73
N PHE A 227 9.85 11.19 -7.49
CA PHE A 227 9.16 10.34 -6.52
C PHE A 227 7.84 9.78 -7.09
N PRO A 228 7.49 8.50 -6.86
CA PRO A 228 8.16 7.50 -6.01
C PRO A 228 9.32 6.74 -6.68
N LEU A 229 9.68 7.04 -7.93
CA LEU A 229 10.83 6.41 -8.59
C LEU A 229 12.14 6.97 -8.03
N GLN A 230 13.16 6.13 -7.97
CA GLN A 230 14.52 6.53 -7.56
C GLN A 230 15.27 7.27 -8.68
N THR A 231 14.74 7.27 -9.90
CA THR A 231 15.31 7.96 -11.06
C THR A 231 15.20 9.49 -10.84
N PRO A 232 16.31 10.22 -10.72
CA PRO A 232 16.28 11.67 -10.59
C PRO A 232 15.79 12.30 -11.90
N CYS A 233 15.04 13.40 -11.81
CA CYS A 233 14.76 14.21 -12.99
C CYS A 233 15.98 15.08 -13.29
N GLU A 234 16.40 15.14 -14.55
CA GLU A 234 17.35 16.16 -14.97
C GLU A 234 16.69 17.54 -14.76
N GLU A 235 17.23 18.32 -13.83
CA GLU A 235 16.85 19.72 -13.72
C GLU A 235 17.34 20.42 -15.00
N GLU A 236 16.43 21.09 -15.71
CA GLU A 236 16.82 22.07 -16.72
C GLU A 236 17.79 23.05 -16.07
N ILE A 237 19.06 22.97 -16.46
CA ILE A 237 20.10 23.89 -16.02
C ILE A 237 19.71 25.30 -16.51
N LYS A 238 18.97 26.04 -15.70
CA LYS A 238 18.89 27.49 -15.79
C LYS A 238 20.19 28.06 -15.27
N ILE A 239 21.18 28.15 -16.15
CA ILE A 239 22.45 28.85 -15.88
C ILE A 239 22.11 30.30 -15.48
N PRO A 240 22.52 30.77 -14.29
CA PRO A 240 22.45 32.19 -13.96
C PRO A 240 23.46 32.95 -14.84
N ASN A 241 22.99 34.03 -15.46
CA ASN A 241 23.74 34.97 -16.29
C ASN A 241 25.21 35.15 -15.85
N LEU A 242 26.12 34.50 -16.57
CA LEU A 242 27.52 34.91 -16.63
C LEU A 242 27.69 35.80 -17.87
N VAL A 243 27.87 37.09 -17.58
CA VAL A 243 28.33 38.10 -18.52
C VAL A 243 29.66 37.63 -19.09
N ILE A 244 29.64 37.14 -20.33
CA ILE A 244 30.83 37.06 -21.18
C ILE A 244 30.48 37.68 -22.52
N SER A 245 31.23 38.73 -22.81
CA SER A 245 31.20 39.58 -23.98
C SER A 245 31.47 38.84 -25.29
N LYS A 246 30.59 39.10 -26.27
CA LYS A 246 30.76 39.16 -27.74
C LYS A 246 31.45 37.99 -28.47
N PRO A 247 30.82 37.43 -29.54
CA PRO A 247 31.50 36.58 -30.51
C PRO A 247 32.00 37.41 -31.71
N GLU A 248 33.17 37.05 -32.26
CA GLU A 248 33.65 37.50 -33.56
C GLU A 248 33.24 36.53 -34.68
N SER A 249 32.64 37.14 -35.72
CA SER A 249 32.54 36.79 -37.15
C SER A 249 32.82 35.34 -37.57
N THR A 250 31.92 34.65 -38.28
CA THR A 250 31.57 34.77 -39.71
C THR A 250 30.57 33.60 -39.95
N GLN A 251 29.55 33.58 -40.80
CA GLN A 251 29.38 34.07 -42.17
C GLN A 251 27.88 34.01 -42.52
N GLU A 252 27.52 34.79 -43.54
CA GLU A 252 26.20 35.11 -44.04
C GLU A 252 25.38 33.94 -44.61
N LEU A 253 24.05 33.98 -44.47
CA LEU A 253 23.17 33.87 -45.64
C LEU A 253 21.83 34.59 -45.42
N GLN A 254 21.33 35.16 -46.52
CA GLN A 254 20.40 36.27 -46.62
C GLN A 254 18.91 35.93 -46.38
N LYS A 255 18.20 36.95 -45.89
CA LYS A 255 16.72 37.13 -45.92
C LYS A 255 16.18 37.22 -47.37
N PRO A 256 14.86 37.04 -47.59
CA PRO A 256 13.95 38.20 -47.57
C PRO A 256 12.59 37.96 -46.87
N ASN A 257 12.19 38.96 -46.08
CA ASN A 257 10.80 39.35 -45.74
C ASN A 257 10.29 40.31 -46.86
N PRO A 258 9.03 40.84 -46.91
CA PRO A 258 8.15 41.18 -45.76
C PRO A 258 6.61 41.16 -45.99
N SER A 259 5.90 41.57 -44.92
CA SER A 259 4.58 42.25 -44.87
C SER A 259 3.35 41.31 -44.90
N VAL A 260 2.27 41.49 -44.12
CA VAL A 260 1.58 42.72 -43.70
C VAL A 260 0.87 42.57 -42.33
N ILE A 261 0.94 43.68 -41.58
CA ILE A 261 0.11 44.27 -40.52
C ILE A 261 -1.34 43.76 -40.35
N SER A 262 -1.77 43.48 -39.11
CA SER A 262 -2.77 44.30 -38.40
C SER A 262 -3.07 43.77 -36.98
N ASN A 263 -2.99 44.71 -36.04
CA ASN A 263 -3.49 44.62 -34.67
C ASN A 263 -5.01 44.37 -34.63
N ASP A 264 -5.50 43.68 -33.60
CA ASP A 264 -6.57 44.26 -32.80
C ASP A 264 -6.55 43.75 -31.36
N ASP A 265 -6.71 44.71 -30.45
CA ASP A 265 -6.74 44.62 -29.01
C ASP A 265 -8.17 44.28 -28.55
N GLY A 266 -8.31 43.51 -27.48
CA GLY A 266 -9.62 43.18 -26.92
C GLY A 266 -9.54 42.68 -25.48
N LYS A 267 -9.13 43.56 -24.56
CA LYS A 267 -9.29 43.39 -23.11
C LYS A 267 -10.76 43.63 -22.71
N GLU A 268 -11.29 42.78 -21.83
CA GLU A 268 -12.03 43.15 -20.60
C GLU A 268 -12.43 41.87 -19.84
N LYS A 269 -11.78 41.53 -18.73
CA LYS A 269 -12.06 41.88 -17.31
C LYS A 269 -13.47 41.50 -16.78
N LYS A 270 -13.41 40.55 -15.84
CA LYS A 270 -14.37 40.12 -14.80
C LYS A 270 -15.35 41.19 -14.29
N GLN A 271 -16.59 40.76 -13.98
CA GLN A 271 -17.22 41.13 -12.72
C GLN A 271 -18.24 40.07 -12.22
N ILE A 272 -18.22 39.86 -10.91
CA ILE A 272 -19.12 39.06 -10.08
C ILE A 272 -20.20 39.99 -9.51
N THR A 273 -21.47 39.58 -9.52
CA THR A 273 -22.47 39.89 -8.48
C THR A 273 -23.66 38.94 -8.63
N GLY A 274 -24.09 38.31 -7.53
CA GLY A 274 -25.15 37.29 -7.52
C GLY A 274 -26.56 37.83 -7.24
N SER A 275 -27.53 36.93 -7.22
CA SER A 275 -28.70 37.00 -6.32
C SER A 275 -29.47 35.68 -6.29
N VAL A 276 -30.02 35.41 -5.12
CA VAL A 276 -30.79 34.25 -4.66
C VAL A 276 -32.23 34.30 -5.18
N THR A 277 -32.75 33.16 -5.64
CA THR A 277 -34.20 32.86 -5.59
C THR A 277 -34.41 31.43 -5.13
N VAL A 278 -35.00 31.30 -3.94
CA VAL A 278 -35.54 30.08 -3.35
C VAL A 278 -36.82 29.68 -4.10
N SER A 279 -36.96 28.40 -4.44
CA SER A 279 -38.27 27.78 -4.67
C SER A 279 -38.24 26.32 -4.23
N LEU A 280 -39.21 26.02 -3.38
CA LEU A 280 -39.45 24.77 -2.67
C LEU A 280 -39.95 23.66 -3.62
N LEU A 281 -39.40 22.46 -3.48
CA LEU A 281 -40.12 21.20 -3.71
C LEU A 281 -39.80 20.22 -2.57
N SER A 282 -40.60 20.34 -1.52
CA SER A 282 -40.85 19.29 -0.53
C SER A 282 -41.62 18.15 -1.21
N GLY A 283 -41.22 16.89 -0.99
CA GLY A 283 -42.09 15.79 -1.39
C GLY A 283 -41.53 14.36 -1.36
N VAL A 284 -40.24 14.13 -1.07
CA VAL A 284 -39.70 12.75 -1.08
C VAL A 284 -38.93 12.35 0.20
N SER A 285 -38.50 13.29 1.04
CA SER A 285 -37.66 12.94 2.22
C SER A 285 -38.41 12.58 3.51
N VAL A 286 -39.75 12.57 3.51
CA VAL A 286 -40.53 12.25 4.73
C VAL A 286 -41.09 10.81 4.71
N VAL A 287 -41.15 10.16 3.55
CA VAL A 287 -41.71 8.79 3.44
C VAL A 287 -40.69 7.72 3.84
N ILE A 288 -39.39 7.94 3.63
CA ILE A 288 -38.35 6.97 4.02
C ILE A 288 -38.15 6.96 5.53
N GLY A 289 -38.22 8.12 6.20
CA GLY A 289 -38.11 8.21 7.66
C GLY A 289 -39.28 7.54 8.40
N ALA A 290 -40.51 7.65 7.88
CA ALA A 290 -41.69 7.04 8.49
C ALA A 290 -41.70 5.50 8.34
N VAL A 291 -41.21 4.96 7.22
CA VAL A 291 -41.09 3.51 6.99
C VAL A 291 -39.96 2.91 7.84
N SER A 292 -38.83 3.60 7.99
CA SER A 292 -37.73 3.13 8.84
C SER A 292 -38.07 3.16 10.34
N LEU A 293 -38.82 4.17 10.80
CA LEU A 293 -39.31 4.24 12.20
C LEU A 293 -40.39 3.19 12.48
N SER A 294 -41.28 2.89 11.53
CA SER A 294 -42.30 1.85 11.72
C SER A 294 -41.72 0.44 11.67
N VAL A 295 -40.70 0.17 10.84
CA VAL A 295 -39.96 -1.10 10.86
C VAL A 295 -39.12 -1.25 12.14
N TRP A 296 -38.50 -0.17 12.63
CA TRP A 296 -37.75 -0.19 13.88
C TRP A 296 -38.64 -0.38 15.11
N LEU A 297 -39.80 0.28 15.16
CA LEU A 297 -40.76 0.11 16.26
C LEU A 297 -41.44 -1.27 16.25
N LEU A 298 -41.69 -1.86 15.07
CA LEU A 298 -42.19 -3.23 14.95
C LEU A 298 -41.14 -4.29 15.32
N ARG A 299 -39.85 -4.04 15.05
CA ARG A 299 -38.74 -4.91 15.51
C ARG A 299 -38.50 -4.77 17.02
N ARG A 300 -38.61 -3.56 17.58
CA ARG A 300 -38.45 -3.30 19.02
C ARG A 300 -39.61 -3.83 19.87
N LYS A 301 -40.83 -3.89 19.31
CA LYS A 301 -42.01 -4.44 20.01
C LYS A 301 -42.10 -5.98 19.99
N ARG A 302 -41.27 -6.67 19.19
CA ARG A 302 -41.20 -8.14 19.16
C ARG A 302 -40.08 -8.73 20.03
N SER A 303 -39.25 -7.87 20.64
CA SER A 303 -38.10 -8.25 21.48
C SER A 303 -38.23 -7.85 22.95
N SER A 304 -39.44 -7.43 23.39
CA SER A 304 -39.68 -7.05 24.78
C SER A 304 -40.96 -7.69 25.30
N ASP A 305 -40.86 -8.94 25.73
CA ASP A 305 -41.68 -9.48 26.82
C ASP A 305 -40.83 -10.49 27.60
N GLY A 306 -40.60 -10.24 28.90
CA GLY A 306 -39.80 -11.14 29.77
C GLY A 306 -38.85 -10.49 30.79
N PHE A 307 -39.34 -9.52 31.56
CA PHE A 307 -39.05 -9.14 32.97
C PHE A 307 -37.62 -9.17 33.60
N LYS A 308 -37.39 -8.13 34.42
CA LYS A 308 -36.18 -7.63 35.11
C LYS A 308 -35.83 -8.34 36.43
N THR A 309 -34.56 -8.29 36.89
CA THR A 309 -34.19 -7.85 38.26
C THR A 309 -32.72 -7.39 38.38
N GLU A 310 -32.41 -6.69 39.47
CA GLU A 310 -31.40 -5.65 39.70
C GLU A 310 -29.94 -6.08 40.06
N THR A 311 -29.03 -5.12 39.84
CA THR A 311 -27.66 -4.87 40.37
C THR A 311 -26.98 -5.85 41.35
N LYS A 312 -25.75 -6.30 41.02
CA LYS A 312 -24.47 -5.88 41.65
C LYS A 312 -23.25 -6.61 41.06
N THR A 313 -22.10 -5.99 41.30
CA THR A 313 -20.70 -6.29 40.97
C THR A 313 -20.24 -7.76 41.02
N THR A 314 -19.07 -7.98 40.40
CA THR A 314 -18.09 -9.10 40.47
C THR A 314 -18.13 -10.21 39.42
N ALA A 315 -16.93 -10.50 38.91
CA ALA A 315 -16.58 -11.45 37.87
C ALA A 315 -17.01 -12.89 38.16
N VAL A 316 -17.44 -13.63 37.13
CA VAL A 316 -17.05 -15.02 36.77
C VAL A 316 -17.58 -15.32 35.36
N ALA A 317 -16.83 -16.15 34.63
CA ALA A 317 -17.06 -16.62 33.27
C ALA A 317 -18.41 -17.33 33.04
N SER A 318 -18.94 -17.21 31.82
CA SER A 318 -19.88 -18.16 31.24
C SER A 318 -19.51 -18.40 29.77
N GLU A 319 -19.32 -19.67 29.45
CA GLU A 319 -19.09 -20.20 28.11
C GLU A 319 -20.40 -20.29 27.29
N PHE A 320 -20.21 -20.26 25.97
CA PHE A 320 -21.10 -20.58 24.84
C PHE A 320 -22.28 -19.65 24.55
N ASP A 321 -22.10 -18.84 23.49
CA ASP A 321 -22.86 -18.97 22.25
C ASP A 321 -21.99 -18.48 21.08
N GLU A 322 -21.73 -19.37 20.10
CA GLU A 322 -21.02 -19.07 18.85
C GLU A 322 -21.98 -18.43 17.84
N GLU A 323 -21.93 -17.11 17.68
CA GLU A 323 -22.43 -16.41 16.49
C GLU A 323 -21.64 -15.11 16.26
N GLY A 324 -20.79 -15.09 15.22
CA GLY A 324 -20.20 -13.90 14.58
C GLY A 324 -19.38 -12.94 15.44
N GLN A 325 -18.08 -13.21 15.61
CA GLN A 325 -17.20 -12.35 16.41
C GLN A 325 -16.88 -11.03 15.68
N GLU A 326 -17.57 -9.94 16.05
CA GLU A 326 -17.16 -8.57 15.73
C GLU A 326 -15.75 -8.32 16.30
N GLY A 327 -14.84 -7.74 15.50
CA GLY A 327 -13.48 -7.43 15.94
C GLY A 327 -13.46 -6.44 17.12
N LYS A 328 -12.46 -6.54 18.00
CA LYS A 328 -12.32 -5.71 19.20
C LYS A 328 -11.21 -4.67 19.04
N PHE A 329 -11.57 -3.39 19.15
CA PHE A 329 -10.63 -2.28 19.28
C PHE A 329 -10.48 -1.87 20.75
N VAL A 330 -9.24 -1.71 21.24
CA VAL A 330 -8.95 -1.35 22.62
C VAL A 330 -7.84 -0.30 22.67
N ALA A 331 -8.15 0.87 23.23
CA ALA A 331 -7.20 1.92 23.53
C ALA A 331 -6.69 1.80 24.98
N PHE A 332 -5.41 2.12 25.19
CA PHE A 332 -4.77 2.10 26.52
C PHE A 332 -4.92 3.42 27.27
N ASP A 333 -5.11 4.53 26.55
CA ASP A 333 -5.12 5.88 27.09
C ASP A 333 -6.53 6.47 27.02
N GLU A 334 -7.03 7.01 28.14
CA GLU A 334 -8.36 7.66 28.21
C GLU A 334 -8.45 8.91 27.31
N GLY A 335 -7.32 9.48 26.90
CA GLY A 335 -7.24 10.63 25.98
C GLY A 335 -6.85 10.27 24.53
N PHE A 336 -6.88 9.00 24.15
CA PHE A 336 -6.66 8.60 22.75
C PHE A 336 -7.99 8.62 21.98
N GLU A 337 -8.24 9.73 21.28
CA GLU A 337 -9.53 10.02 20.64
C GLU A 337 -9.78 9.29 19.31
N LEU A 338 -8.87 8.42 18.87
CA LEU A 338 -8.96 7.76 17.56
C LEU A 338 -9.81 6.48 17.66
N GLU A 339 -10.97 6.49 17.02
CA GLU A 339 -11.88 5.34 16.96
C GLU A 339 -11.54 4.40 15.79
N LEU A 340 -12.14 3.21 15.76
CA LEU A 340 -11.92 2.24 14.68
C LEU A 340 -12.40 2.81 13.34
N GLU A 341 -13.50 3.53 13.33
CA GLU A 341 -14.08 4.20 12.16
C GLU A 341 -13.12 5.24 11.59
N ASP A 342 -12.42 5.98 12.46
CA ASP A 342 -11.41 6.96 12.04
C ASP A 342 -10.21 6.25 11.43
N LEU A 343 -9.76 5.16 12.04
CA LEU A 343 -8.66 4.34 11.50
C LEU A 343 -8.99 3.80 10.10
N LEU A 344 -10.24 3.39 9.86
CA LEU A 344 -10.70 2.86 8.58
C LEU A 344 -10.88 3.96 7.51
N ARG A 345 -11.15 5.20 7.92
CA ARG A 345 -11.24 6.37 7.02
C ARG A 345 -9.90 7.05 6.78
N ALA A 346 -8.94 6.83 7.67
CA ALA A 346 -7.66 7.51 7.67
C ALA A 346 -6.82 7.21 6.42
N SER A 347 -6.07 8.22 5.99
CA SER A 347 -5.05 7.99 4.95
C SER A 347 -3.89 7.20 5.56
N ALA A 348 -3.45 6.14 4.87
CA ALA A 348 -2.39 5.26 5.34
C ALA A 348 -1.31 5.08 4.26
N TYR A 349 -0.04 5.13 4.63
CA TYR A 349 1.08 4.82 3.74
C TYR A 349 2.11 3.92 4.39
N VAL A 350 2.69 3.01 3.62
CA VAL A 350 3.64 2.02 4.13
C VAL A 350 4.97 2.70 4.48
N ILE A 351 5.36 2.58 5.75
CA ILE A 351 6.69 3.02 6.25
C ILE A 351 7.70 1.87 6.11
N GLY A 352 7.26 0.63 6.31
CA GLY A 352 8.16 -0.52 6.21
C GLY A 352 7.50 -1.88 6.34
N LYS A 353 8.12 -2.90 5.74
CA LYS A 353 7.69 -4.30 5.79
C LYS A 353 8.75 -5.15 6.49
N SER A 354 8.31 -6.06 7.34
CA SER A 354 9.18 -6.98 8.07
C SER A 354 8.50 -8.33 8.31
N ARG A 355 9.23 -9.31 8.85
CA ARG A 355 8.65 -10.61 9.23
C ARG A 355 7.49 -10.49 10.22
N SER A 356 7.52 -9.48 11.10
CA SER A 356 6.48 -9.25 12.09
C SER A 356 5.28 -8.47 11.56
N GLY A 357 5.30 -8.04 10.29
CA GLY A 357 4.18 -7.34 9.67
C GLY A 357 4.59 -6.11 8.86
N ILE A 358 3.56 -5.39 8.42
CA ILE A 358 3.68 -4.13 7.67
C ILE A 358 3.32 -2.97 8.61
N VAL A 359 4.11 -1.90 8.57
CA VAL A 359 3.86 -0.67 9.33
C VAL A 359 3.42 0.43 8.40
N TYR A 360 2.32 1.09 8.74
CA TYR A 360 1.73 2.21 8.04
C TYR A 360 1.85 3.46 8.90
N ARG A 361 2.10 4.62 8.28
CA ARG A 361 1.79 5.91 8.90
C ARG A 361 0.35 6.22 8.56
N VAL A 362 -0.41 6.58 9.58
CA VAL A 362 -1.83 6.85 9.45
C VAL A 362 -2.12 8.27 9.94
N VAL A 363 -2.86 9.02 9.14
CA VAL A 363 -3.33 10.37 9.47
C VAL A 363 -4.84 10.31 9.57
N ALA A 364 -5.35 10.42 10.80
CA ALA A 364 -6.75 10.16 11.12
C ALA A 364 -7.69 11.27 10.62
N ASP A 365 -7.25 12.53 10.70
CA ASP A 365 -7.99 13.68 10.20
C ASP A 365 -7.00 14.77 9.78
N GLU A 366 -7.27 15.43 8.64
CA GLU A 366 -6.47 16.55 8.13
C GLU A 366 -6.50 17.76 9.08
N SER A 367 -7.52 17.84 9.95
CA SER A 367 -7.68 18.92 10.93
C SER A 367 -7.08 18.63 12.31
N SER A 368 -6.99 17.37 12.74
CA SER A 368 -6.65 17.00 14.13
C SER A 368 -5.16 16.74 14.40
N SER A 369 -4.28 16.85 13.40
CA SER A 369 -2.82 16.61 13.50
C SER A 369 -2.39 15.25 14.08
N THR A 370 -3.35 14.34 14.34
CA THR A 370 -3.06 13.06 14.99
C THR A 370 -2.49 12.09 13.97
N VAL A 371 -1.20 11.82 14.13
CA VAL A 371 -0.45 10.91 13.29
C VAL A 371 -0.01 9.72 14.13
N VAL A 372 -0.37 8.51 13.69
CA VAL A 372 -0.03 7.26 14.38
C VAL A 372 0.69 6.30 13.45
N ALA A 373 1.46 5.39 14.03
CA ALA A 373 2.04 4.28 13.31
C ALA A 373 1.20 3.02 13.58
N VAL A 374 0.68 2.42 12.51
CA VAL A 374 -0.20 1.25 12.60
C VAL A 374 0.52 0.06 12.02
N ARG A 375 0.75 -0.95 12.85
CA ARG A 375 1.39 -2.20 12.43
C ARG A 375 0.34 -3.29 12.27
N ARG A 376 0.14 -3.71 11.03
CA ARG A 376 -0.58 -4.94 10.69
C ARG A 376 0.35 -6.13 10.91
N LEU A 377 0.06 -6.95 11.92
CA LEU A 377 0.86 -8.13 12.23
C LEU A 377 0.70 -9.17 11.11
N SER A 378 1.78 -9.90 10.82
CA SER A 378 1.73 -11.02 9.87
C SER A 378 0.89 -12.17 10.45
N ASP A 379 0.20 -12.91 9.59
CA ASP A 379 -0.34 -14.23 9.91
C ASP A 379 0.82 -15.20 10.18
N GLY A 380 1.29 -15.22 11.42
CA GLY A 380 2.31 -16.19 11.86
C GLY A 380 1.72 -17.59 11.98
N ASN A 381 2.58 -18.60 12.13
CA ASN A 381 2.17 -19.99 12.39
C ASN A 381 1.50 -20.19 13.78
N ALA A 382 1.28 -19.11 14.55
CA ALA A 382 0.74 -19.16 15.89
C ALA A 382 -0.79 -18.95 15.84
N THR A 383 -1.54 -20.02 16.08
CA THR A 383 -2.97 -19.95 16.43
C THR A 383 -3.11 -19.38 17.84
N TRP A 384 -3.12 -18.05 17.95
CA TRP A 384 -3.40 -17.37 19.20
C TRP A 384 -4.87 -17.54 19.57
N ARG A 385 -5.15 -18.06 20.77
CA ARG A 385 -6.46 -17.82 21.39
C ARG A 385 -6.56 -16.33 21.71
N PHE A 386 -7.70 -15.71 21.45
CA PHE A 386 -7.94 -14.28 21.68
C PHE A 386 -7.42 -13.78 23.04
N LYS A 387 -7.74 -14.51 24.11
CA LYS A 387 -7.35 -14.17 25.50
C LYS A 387 -5.83 -14.19 25.75
N ASP A 388 -5.09 -15.03 25.01
CA ASP A 388 -3.63 -15.10 25.11
C ASP A 388 -2.98 -13.91 24.40
N PHE A 389 -3.52 -13.50 23.25
CA PHE A 389 -3.06 -12.31 22.53
C PHE A 389 -3.34 -11.04 23.35
N GLU A 390 -4.57 -10.89 23.83
CA GLU A 390 -5.00 -9.76 24.66
C GLU A 390 -4.11 -9.58 25.89
N ASN A 391 -3.92 -10.62 26.69
CA ASN A 391 -3.04 -10.57 27.87
C ASN A 391 -1.59 -10.14 27.54
N GLN A 392 -1.06 -10.55 26.38
CA GLN A 392 0.29 -10.17 25.96
C GLN A 392 0.35 -8.71 25.52
N VAL A 393 -0.60 -8.27 24.68
CA VAL A 393 -0.64 -6.91 24.16
C VAL A 393 -0.95 -5.91 25.28
N GLU A 394 -1.84 -6.25 26.21
CA GLU A 394 -2.09 -5.43 27.40
C GLU A 394 -0.85 -5.29 28.30
N THR A 395 -0.05 -6.35 28.43
CA THR A 395 1.21 -6.24 29.19
C THR A 395 2.21 -5.32 28.48
N ILE A 396 2.25 -5.36 27.14
CA ILE A 396 3.08 -4.45 26.33
C ILE A 396 2.57 -3.01 26.45
N GLY A 397 1.25 -2.79 26.45
CA GLY A 397 0.62 -1.46 26.60
C GLY A 397 0.94 -0.76 27.92
N ARG A 398 1.31 -1.51 28.97
CA ARG A 398 1.75 -0.94 30.26
C ARG A 398 3.19 -0.44 30.25
N ILE A 399 3.96 -0.69 29.19
CA ILE A 399 5.34 -0.20 29.06
C ILE A 399 5.28 1.31 28.76
N ASN A 400 5.81 2.12 29.67
CA ASN A 400 5.87 3.57 29.52
C ASN A 400 7.26 4.07 29.87
N HIS A 401 8.00 4.57 28.88
CA HIS A 401 9.35 5.09 29.05
C HIS A 401 9.66 6.10 27.92
N PRO A 402 10.35 7.22 28.19
CA PRO A 402 10.63 8.25 27.18
C PRO A 402 11.44 7.77 25.97
N ASN A 403 12.19 6.68 26.11
CA ASN A 403 12.97 6.08 25.01
C ASN A 403 12.38 4.79 24.43
N ILE A 404 11.08 4.56 24.61
CA ILE A 404 10.36 3.42 24.03
C ILE A 404 9.11 3.93 23.35
N VAL A 405 8.86 3.49 22.12
CA VAL A 405 7.64 3.85 21.40
C VAL A 405 6.42 3.33 22.15
N ARG A 406 5.52 4.23 22.54
CA ARG A 406 4.31 3.90 23.30
C ARG A 406 3.28 3.19 22.40
N LEU A 407 2.71 2.11 22.92
CA LEU A 407 1.54 1.45 22.34
C LEU A 407 0.27 2.17 22.81
N ARG A 408 -0.50 2.73 21.88
CA ARG A 408 -1.71 3.53 22.16
C ARG A 408 -2.97 2.71 22.10
N ALA A 409 -3.06 1.78 21.15
CA ALA A 409 -4.22 0.91 21.00
C ALA A 409 -3.86 -0.39 20.26
N TYR A 410 -4.79 -1.35 20.25
CA TYR A 410 -4.76 -2.51 19.37
C TYR A 410 -6.14 -2.83 18.80
N TYR A 411 -6.14 -3.51 17.67
CA TYR A 411 -7.33 -4.14 17.09
C TYR A 411 -7.08 -5.63 16.94
N TYR A 412 -8.10 -6.44 17.26
CA TYR A 412 -8.08 -7.87 17.07
C TYR A 412 -9.36 -8.35 16.40
N ALA A 413 -9.19 -9.09 15.32
CA ALA A 413 -10.16 -9.98 14.70
C ALA A 413 -9.48 -11.32 14.38
N GLU A 414 -10.28 -12.33 14.01
CA GLU A 414 -9.75 -13.66 13.65
C GLU A 414 -8.71 -13.56 12.52
N ASP A 415 -9.01 -12.77 11.50
CA ASP A 415 -8.22 -12.56 10.28
C ASP A 415 -7.25 -11.36 10.36
N GLU A 416 -7.42 -10.47 11.34
CA GLU A 416 -6.72 -9.18 11.33
C GLU A 416 -6.24 -8.75 12.72
N LYS A 417 -4.98 -8.33 12.84
CA LYS A 417 -4.38 -7.92 14.12
C LYS A 417 -3.54 -6.66 13.92
N LEU A 418 -3.98 -5.55 14.52
CA LEU A 418 -3.31 -4.25 14.40
C LEU A 418 -2.76 -3.80 15.75
N LEU A 419 -1.56 -3.23 15.74
CA LEU A 419 -0.99 -2.50 16.86
C LEU A 419 -0.83 -1.03 16.47
N ILE A 420 -1.35 -0.11 17.27
CA ILE A 420 -1.32 1.32 17.01
C ILE A 420 -0.38 1.97 18.02
N THR A 421 0.68 2.61 17.53
CA THR A 421 1.70 3.28 18.35
C THR A 421 1.85 4.74 17.97
N ASP A 422 2.56 5.51 18.80
CA ASP A 422 2.99 6.86 18.43
C ASP A 422 3.80 6.84 17.13
N PHE A 423 3.57 7.83 16.26
CA PHE A 423 4.40 8.04 15.09
C PHE A 423 5.58 8.95 15.44
N ILE A 424 6.79 8.44 15.22
CA ILE A 424 8.04 9.15 15.45
C ILE A 424 8.53 9.74 14.13
N THR A 425 8.68 11.06 14.08
CA THR A 425 8.74 11.88 12.86
C THR A 425 10.03 11.75 12.05
N ASN A 426 11.19 11.62 12.71
CA ASN A 426 12.50 11.71 12.06
C ASN A 426 13.04 10.38 11.54
N GLY A 427 12.19 9.36 11.45
CA GLY A 427 12.57 8.06 10.90
C GLY A 427 13.50 7.31 11.84
N SER A 428 14.43 6.52 11.28
CA SER A 428 15.30 5.62 12.06
C SER A 428 16.75 6.07 12.10
N LEU A 429 17.48 5.67 13.15
CA LEU A 429 18.91 5.89 13.29
C LEU A 429 19.70 5.33 12.10
N TYR A 430 19.26 4.20 11.53
CA TYR A 430 19.86 3.65 10.31
C TYR A 430 19.86 4.67 9.17
N SER A 431 18.73 5.34 8.93
CA SER A 431 18.60 6.36 7.88
C SER A 431 19.40 7.63 8.20
N ALA A 432 19.55 7.96 9.49
CA ALA A 432 20.32 9.13 9.92
C ALA A 432 21.84 8.94 9.76
N LEU A 433 22.35 7.71 9.95
CA LEU A 433 23.77 7.40 9.78
C LEU A 433 24.16 7.08 8.34
N HIS A 434 23.35 6.27 7.66
CA HIS A 434 23.70 5.68 6.36
C HIS A 434 22.98 6.33 5.17
N GLY A 435 22.16 7.36 5.43
CA GLY A 435 21.32 8.04 4.44
C GLY A 435 19.95 7.39 4.25
N GLY A 436 19.01 8.18 3.71
CA GLY A 436 17.62 7.77 3.48
C GLY A 436 16.99 8.48 2.27
N PRO A 437 15.75 8.13 1.90
CA PRO A 437 15.04 8.70 0.73
C PRO A 437 14.83 10.23 0.79
N SER A 438 15.04 10.85 1.94
CA SER A 438 14.97 12.30 2.19
C SER A 438 16.33 12.84 2.66
N ASN A 439 17.35 12.79 1.78
CA ASN A 439 18.70 13.29 2.09
C ASN A 439 18.77 14.82 2.07
N THR A 440 18.29 15.47 3.13
CA THR A 440 18.45 16.92 3.32
C THR A 440 18.91 17.33 4.73
N ARG A 441 19.20 16.36 5.62
CA ARG A 441 19.48 16.69 7.04
C ARG A 441 20.97 16.80 7.39
N PRO A 442 21.32 17.69 8.32
CA PRO A 442 22.68 17.81 8.82
C PRO A 442 23.13 16.52 9.51
N LEU A 443 24.43 16.28 9.43
CA LEU A 443 25.10 15.08 9.92
C LEU A 443 25.09 15.04 11.45
N LEU A 444 24.83 13.86 12.05
CA LEU A 444 24.83 13.70 13.52
C LEU A 444 26.23 13.97 14.09
N SER A 445 26.32 14.99 14.93
CA SER A 445 27.47 15.33 15.77
C SER A 445 27.73 14.27 16.84
N TRP A 446 28.92 14.27 17.46
CA TRP A 446 29.22 13.33 18.53
C TRP A 446 28.24 13.46 19.72
N ALA A 447 27.89 14.68 20.10
CA ALA A 447 26.96 14.92 21.21
C ALA A 447 25.57 14.30 20.95
N GLU A 448 25.06 14.40 19.73
CA GLU A 448 23.79 13.77 19.33
C GLU A 448 23.91 12.24 19.32
N ARG A 449 25.01 11.69 18.79
CA ARG A 449 25.27 10.23 18.80
C ARG A 449 25.36 9.66 20.21
N LEU A 450 26.06 10.36 21.11
CA LEU A 450 26.17 9.97 22.52
C LEU A 450 24.80 10.01 23.22
N ARG A 451 24.00 11.05 22.97
CA ARG A 451 22.63 11.16 23.51
C ARG A 451 21.73 10.02 23.01
N ILE A 452 21.83 9.68 21.73
CA ILE A 452 21.11 8.54 21.13
C ILE A 452 21.56 7.23 21.79
N ALA A 453 22.86 7.02 22.02
CA ALA A 453 23.38 5.85 22.72
C ALA A 453 22.86 5.76 24.15
N GLN A 454 22.89 6.87 24.90
CA GLN A 454 22.42 6.96 26.28
C GLN A 454 20.92 6.67 26.40
N GLY A 455 20.08 7.34 25.59
CA GLY A 455 18.63 7.12 25.63
C GLY A 455 18.25 5.69 25.20
N THR A 456 18.93 5.14 24.19
CA THR A 456 18.73 3.74 23.79
C THR A 456 19.14 2.77 24.89
N ALA A 457 20.26 3.00 25.58
CA ALA A 457 20.69 2.18 26.71
C ALA A 457 19.68 2.26 27.87
N GLY A 458 19.16 3.45 28.18
CA GLY A 458 18.14 3.67 29.21
C GLY A 458 16.83 2.94 28.91
N GLY A 459 16.33 3.04 27.67
CA GLY A 459 15.13 2.30 27.25
C GLY A 459 15.32 0.78 27.30
N LEU A 460 16.49 0.29 26.89
CA LEU A 460 16.78 -1.15 26.90
C LEU A 460 16.96 -1.68 28.34
N MET A 461 17.63 -0.93 29.21
CA MET A 461 17.71 -1.21 30.64
C MET A 461 16.31 -1.28 31.27
N TYR A 462 15.43 -0.33 30.95
CA TYR A 462 14.06 -0.32 31.45
C TYR A 462 13.31 -1.61 31.11
N ILE A 463 13.35 -2.05 29.84
CA ILE A 463 12.64 -3.29 29.46
C ILE A 463 13.26 -4.54 30.08
N HIS A 464 14.59 -4.59 30.25
CA HIS A 464 15.27 -5.75 30.84
C HIS A 464 15.03 -5.89 32.34
N GLU A 465 14.90 -4.78 33.07
CA GLU A 465 14.98 -4.80 34.54
C GLU A 465 13.73 -4.32 35.26
N TYR A 466 13.05 -3.32 34.70
CA TYR A 466 11.94 -2.62 35.37
C TYR A 466 10.57 -2.96 34.77
N SER A 467 10.52 -3.47 33.54
CA SER A 467 9.26 -3.95 32.98
C SER A 467 8.74 -5.19 33.73
N SER A 468 7.42 -5.29 33.86
CA SER A 468 6.74 -6.35 34.63
C SER A 468 7.14 -7.77 34.23
N ARG A 469 7.49 -7.99 32.95
CA ARG A 469 7.91 -9.29 32.41
C ARG A 469 9.38 -9.36 31.97
N LYS A 470 10.19 -8.34 32.30
CA LYS A 470 11.61 -8.27 31.92
C LYS A 470 11.84 -8.64 30.46
N TYR A 471 11.17 -7.92 29.57
CA TYR A 471 11.14 -8.23 28.14
C TYR A 471 12.54 -8.30 27.53
N VAL A 472 12.69 -9.24 26.58
CA VAL A 472 13.81 -9.27 25.63
C VAL A 472 13.26 -8.73 24.31
N HIS A 473 13.97 -7.79 23.68
CA HIS A 473 13.59 -7.23 22.40
C HIS A 473 13.73 -8.28 21.28
N GLY A 474 14.89 -8.95 21.20
CA GLY A 474 15.13 -10.10 20.31
C GLY A 474 15.28 -9.78 18.82
N ASN A 475 15.33 -8.49 18.46
CA ASN A 475 15.54 -8.03 17.07
C ASN A 475 15.99 -6.56 17.06
N LEU A 476 16.87 -6.19 18.00
CA LEU A 476 17.36 -4.84 18.16
C LEU A 476 18.38 -4.53 17.05
N LYS A 477 18.24 -3.38 16.38
CA LYS A 477 19.13 -2.89 15.32
C LYS A 477 18.93 -1.39 15.10
N SER A 478 19.80 -0.71 14.36
CA SER A 478 19.70 0.74 14.13
C SER A 478 18.38 1.16 13.45
N SER A 479 17.77 0.32 12.62
CA SER A 479 16.43 0.57 12.04
C SER A 479 15.25 0.40 13.02
N LYS A 480 15.50 -0.02 14.27
CA LYS A 480 14.50 -0.08 15.37
C LYS A 480 14.60 1.09 16.33
N ILE A 481 15.65 1.90 16.24
CA ILE A 481 15.80 3.12 17.02
C ILE A 481 15.22 4.25 16.16
N LEU A 482 14.04 4.74 16.52
CA LEU A 482 13.42 5.88 15.86
C LEU A 482 13.89 7.18 16.51
N LEU A 483 13.92 8.26 15.76
CA LEU A 483 14.34 9.58 16.24
C LEU A 483 13.16 10.55 16.16
N ASP A 484 12.88 11.31 17.21
CA ASP A 484 11.90 12.40 17.17
C ASP A 484 12.53 13.73 16.70
N ASP A 485 11.76 14.82 16.74
CA ASP A 485 12.15 16.14 16.27
C ASP A 485 13.38 16.70 17.02
N GLU A 486 13.56 16.30 18.28
CA GLU A 486 14.70 16.64 19.15
C GLU A 486 15.86 15.63 19.07
N LEU A 487 15.80 14.69 18.12
CA LEU A 487 16.74 13.58 17.93
C LEU A 487 16.86 12.66 19.17
N GLN A 488 15.83 12.59 20.00
CA GLN A 488 15.77 11.61 21.08
C GLN A 488 15.47 10.22 20.51
N PRO A 489 16.11 9.17 21.05
CA PRO A 489 15.90 7.81 20.58
C PRO A 489 14.65 7.18 21.19
N HIS A 490 13.89 6.47 20.36
CA HIS A 490 12.71 5.70 20.72
C HIS A 490 12.82 4.26 20.20
N ILE A 491 12.93 3.29 21.10
CA ILE A 491 13.01 1.87 20.73
C ILE A 491 11.63 1.38 20.27
N SER A 492 11.56 0.92 19.02
CA SER A 492 10.33 0.41 18.41
C SER A 492 10.29 -1.13 18.39
N GLY A 493 9.09 -1.69 18.57
CA GLY A 493 8.86 -3.12 18.39
C GLY A 493 9.20 -4.02 19.58
N VAL A 494 9.23 -3.46 20.80
CA VAL A 494 9.31 -4.21 22.04
C VAL A 494 8.16 -5.22 22.13
N GLY A 495 8.45 -6.47 22.50
CA GLY A 495 7.46 -7.52 22.68
C GLY A 495 6.95 -8.20 21.39
N LEU A 496 7.26 -7.65 20.20
CA LEU A 496 6.78 -8.21 18.92
C LEU A 496 7.25 -9.65 18.65
N THR A 497 8.48 -9.99 19.05
CA THR A 497 9.02 -11.35 18.88
C THR A 497 8.14 -12.38 19.58
N ARG A 498 7.58 -12.04 20.75
CA ARG A 498 6.65 -12.91 21.48
C ARG A 498 5.30 -13.02 20.78
N LEU A 499 4.78 -11.92 20.24
CA LEU A 499 3.48 -11.89 19.55
C LEU A 499 3.49 -12.68 18.22
N VAL A 500 4.65 -12.77 17.54
CA VAL A 500 4.75 -13.43 16.24
C VAL A 500 5.16 -14.90 16.34
N SER A 501 5.96 -15.28 17.35
CA SER A 501 6.49 -16.64 17.49
C SER A 501 5.65 -17.59 18.36
N GLY A 502 4.66 -17.09 19.10
CA GLY A 502 3.88 -17.90 20.05
C GLY A 502 4.70 -18.32 21.28
N TYR A 503 4.01 -18.71 22.36
CA TYR A 503 4.64 -19.17 23.61
C TYR A 503 4.75 -20.71 23.59
N PRO A 504 5.94 -21.33 23.71
CA PRO A 504 6.01 -22.73 24.10
C PRO A 504 5.66 -22.83 25.58
N LYS A 505 4.52 -23.44 25.93
CA LYS A 505 4.16 -23.68 27.34
C LYS A 505 5.29 -24.46 28.03
N LEU A 506 5.81 -23.89 29.11
CA LEU A 506 6.48 -24.63 30.17
C LEU A 506 5.38 -25.17 31.07
N THR A 507 4.97 -26.42 30.88
CA THR A 507 4.25 -27.18 31.91
C THR A 507 4.64 -28.66 31.82
N ASP A 508 5.23 -29.10 32.93
CA ASP A 508 5.29 -30.43 33.51
C ASP A 508 6.10 -31.57 32.89
N HIS A 509 6.83 -32.20 33.81
CA HIS A 509 7.56 -33.46 33.68
C HIS A 509 6.65 -34.58 33.17
N SER A 510 6.86 -35.00 31.93
CA SER A 510 6.67 -36.40 31.56
C SER A 510 7.55 -36.73 30.36
N LEU A 511 8.50 -37.64 30.56
CA LEU A 511 9.22 -38.29 29.47
C LEU A 511 8.20 -38.92 28.52
N SER A 512 8.19 -38.49 27.26
CA SER A 512 7.76 -39.38 26.18
C SER A 512 8.51 -39.06 24.89
N THR A 513 9.22 -40.08 24.46
CA THR A 513 9.95 -40.22 23.21
C THR A 513 8.98 -40.23 22.03
N ASN A 514 9.05 -39.24 21.15
CA ASN A 514 8.87 -39.41 19.70
C ASN A 514 9.25 -38.13 18.95
N THR A 515 10.55 -37.87 18.95
CA THR A 515 11.22 -37.03 17.96
C THR A 515 11.28 -37.83 16.67
N GLN A 516 10.55 -37.42 15.62
CA GLN A 516 11.00 -37.33 14.21
C GLN A 516 9.84 -36.70 13.40
N ASN A 517 10.16 -35.67 12.60
CA ASN A 517 9.35 -35.10 11.50
C ASN A 517 8.41 -33.90 11.75
N ILE A 518 8.83 -32.89 12.54
CA ILE A 518 8.25 -31.52 12.42
C ILE A 518 9.33 -30.40 12.30
N ASP A 519 10.62 -30.71 12.32
CA ASP A 519 11.69 -29.69 12.38
C ASP A 519 12.19 -29.15 11.02
N GLN A 520 11.51 -29.45 9.90
CA GLN A 520 12.02 -29.13 8.55
C GLN A 520 11.37 -27.91 7.86
N ALA A 521 10.69 -27.03 8.62
CA ALA A 521 10.04 -25.83 8.06
C ALA A 521 10.52 -24.49 8.66
N PHE A 522 11.54 -24.48 9.53
CA PHE A 522 11.97 -23.27 10.26
C PHE A 522 13.20 -22.56 9.66
N ALA A 523 13.76 -23.04 8.54
CA ALA A 523 15.04 -22.57 8.00
C ALA A 523 14.99 -22.11 6.53
N THR A 524 13.89 -21.52 6.06
CA THR A 524 13.88 -20.86 4.75
C THR A 524 13.29 -19.47 4.83
N ARG A 525 14.06 -18.47 4.34
CA ARG A 525 13.75 -17.03 4.18
C ARG A 525 14.24 -16.07 5.28
N LEU A 526 15.53 -16.16 5.65
CA LEU A 526 16.34 -15.00 6.10
C LEU A 526 17.05 -14.39 4.89
N SER A 527 16.30 -13.71 4.02
CA SER A 527 16.89 -12.98 2.89
C SER A 527 17.20 -11.54 3.28
N ALA A 528 18.27 -11.33 4.06
CA ALA A 528 19.03 -10.08 4.12
C ALA A 528 20.35 -10.29 4.90
N PRO A 529 21.53 -10.21 4.24
CA PRO A 529 22.85 -10.30 4.90
C PRO A 529 23.03 -9.31 6.06
N ALA A 530 22.40 -8.14 6.00
CA ALA A 530 22.50 -7.08 7.01
C ALA A 530 21.84 -7.42 8.36
N ALA A 531 20.86 -8.32 8.40
CA ALA A 531 20.21 -8.72 9.66
C ALA A 531 21.03 -9.73 10.47
N ALA A 532 21.93 -10.47 9.81
CA ALA A 532 22.78 -11.46 10.47
C ALA A 532 23.83 -10.80 11.38
N ALA A 533 24.34 -9.61 11.01
CA ALA A 533 25.41 -8.92 11.72
C ALA A 533 25.03 -8.44 13.14
N TYR A 534 23.74 -8.22 13.42
CA TYR A 534 23.28 -7.88 14.78
C TYR A 534 23.06 -9.11 15.66
N LEU A 535 22.98 -10.31 15.08
CA LEU A 535 22.71 -11.52 15.84
C LEU A 535 23.94 -11.89 16.66
N ALA A 536 23.75 -12.15 17.95
CA ALA A 536 24.82 -12.63 18.80
C ALA A 536 25.31 -14.03 18.34
N PRO A 537 26.60 -14.37 18.53
CA PRO A 537 27.18 -15.64 18.08
C PRO A 537 26.41 -16.88 18.55
N GLU A 538 25.96 -16.90 19.80
CA GLU A 538 25.17 -18.00 20.37
C GLU A 538 23.79 -18.16 19.73
N ALA A 539 23.20 -17.06 19.23
CA ALA A 539 21.95 -17.08 18.50
C ALA A 539 22.15 -17.54 17.04
N ARG A 540 23.37 -17.39 16.48
CA ARG A 540 23.75 -17.91 15.16
C ARG A 540 24.09 -19.40 15.20
N ALA A 541 24.75 -19.86 16.25
CA ALA A 541 25.30 -21.22 16.36
C ALA A 541 24.28 -22.30 16.73
N SER A 542 23.17 -21.95 17.40
CA SER A 542 22.16 -22.90 17.85
C SER A 542 20.82 -22.63 17.18
N SER A 543 20.44 -23.48 16.22
CA SER A 543 19.10 -23.53 15.64
C SER A 543 18.09 -23.96 16.71
N GLY A 544 17.60 -23.00 17.50
CA GLY A 544 16.62 -23.24 18.57
C GLY A 544 16.85 -22.48 19.89
N CYS A 545 17.93 -21.69 20.03
CA CYS A 545 18.16 -20.95 21.28
C CYS A 545 17.21 -19.73 21.41
N LYS A 546 16.58 -19.60 22.58
CA LYS A 546 15.67 -18.48 22.91
C LYS A 546 16.46 -17.18 23.02
N SER A 547 16.00 -16.11 22.38
CA SER A 547 16.60 -14.77 22.51
C SER A 547 16.75 -14.38 23.99
N SER A 548 17.96 -14.05 24.41
CA SER A 548 18.26 -13.64 25.79
C SER A 548 18.51 -12.14 25.91
N GLN A 549 18.50 -11.61 27.14
CA GLN A 549 18.92 -10.22 27.39
C GLN A 549 20.36 -9.97 26.93
N LYS A 550 21.24 -10.98 27.01
CA LYS A 550 22.63 -10.88 26.54
C LYS A 550 22.73 -10.81 25.01
N CYS A 551 21.75 -11.33 24.26
CA CYS A 551 21.68 -11.13 22.81
C CYS A 551 21.30 -9.68 22.45
N ASP A 552 20.41 -9.05 23.23
CA ASP A 552 20.09 -7.63 23.07
C ASP A 552 21.30 -6.74 23.40
N VAL A 553 22.07 -7.08 24.45
CA VAL A 553 23.32 -6.38 24.80
C VAL A 553 24.32 -6.43 23.64
N TYR A 554 24.50 -7.60 23.02
CA TYR A 554 25.36 -7.74 21.83
C TYR A 554 24.88 -6.86 20.68
N SER A 555 23.58 -6.92 20.38
CA SER A 555 22.95 -6.11 19.31
C SER A 555 23.13 -4.61 19.57
N PHE A 556 23.01 -4.18 20.83
CA PHE A 556 23.26 -2.80 21.24
C PHE A 556 24.74 -2.41 21.05
N GLY A 557 25.66 -3.31 21.39
CA GLY A 557 27.09 -3.13 21.11
C GLY A 557 27.37 -2.85 19.63
N VAL A 558 26.75 -3.60 18.71
CA VAL A 558 26.85 -3.36 17.26
C VAL A 558 26.32 -1.97 16.87
N ILE A 559 25.21 -1.51 17.48
CA ILE A 559 24.68 -0.16 17.24
C ILE A 559 25.66 0.92 17.71
N LEU A 560 26.36 0.72 18.84
CA LEU A 560 27.43 1.62 19.28
C LEU A 560 28.55 1.70 18.24
N LEU A 561 28.90 0.58 17.60
CA LEU A 561 29.90 0.56 16.53
C LEU A 561 29.45 1.37 15.31
N GLU A 562 28.19 1.24 14.90
CA GLU A 562 27.64 2.08 13.82
C GLU A 562 27.69 3.56 14.18
N LEU A 563 27.34 3.94 15.42
CA LEU A 563 27.42 5.32 15.89
C LEU A 563 28.85 5.85 15.88
N LEU A 564 29.84 5.04 16.27
CA LEU A 564 31.25 5.45 16.31
C LEU A 564 31.88 5.57 14.92
N THR A 565 31.55 4.62 14.03
CA THR A 565 32.27 4.45 12.75
C THR A 565 31.51 5.02 11.55
N GLY A 566 30.19 5.19 11.66
CA GLY A 566 29.33 5.52 10.52
C GLY A 566 29.27 4.42 9.46
N ARG A 567 29.82 3.22 9.72
CA ARG A 567 29.88 2.10 8.78
C ARG A 567 28.72 1.13 9.02
N LEU A 568 28.31 0.45 7.96
CA LEU A 568 27.34 -0.65 8.08
C LEU A 568 27.97 -1.84 8.84
N PRO A 569 27.19 -2.59 9.63
CA PRO A 569 27.70 -3.75 10.38
C PRO A 569 28.23 -4.89 9.50
N ASN A 570 27.65 -5.08 8.31
CA ASN A 570 28.15 -5.98 7.28
C ASN A 570 29.03 -5.20 6.30
N GLY A 571 30.22 -5.71 5.98
CA GLY A 571 31.15 -4.99 5.10
C GLY A 571 30.54 -4.66 3.73
N SER A 572 30.98 -3.53 3.17
CA SER A 572 30.59 -3.07 1.83
C SER A 572 31.10 -4.03 0.75
N SER A 573 30.35 -4.21 -0.33
CA SER A 573 30.63 -5.13 -1.45
C SER A 573 31.95 -4.88 -2.22
N GLU A 574 32.74 -3.89 -1.82
CA GLU A 574 33.99 -3.51 -2.48
C GLU A 574 35.25 -4.15 -1.87
N ASN A 575 35.18 -4.65 -0.63
CA ASN A 575 36.26 -5.41 0.02
C ASN A 575 35.59 -6.57 0.75
N GLU A 576 35.90 -7.83 0.43
CA GLU A 576 35.39 -9.06 1.07
C GLU A 576 35.07 -8.86 2.57
N GLY A 577 33.81 -8.49 2.85
CA GLY A 577 33.49 -7.57 3.95
C GLY A 577 33.59 -8.18 5.34
N GLU A 578 34.70 -7.94 6.03
CA GLU A 578 34.88 -8.30 7.43
C GLU A 578 33.81 -7.61 8.31
N GLU A 579 33.18 -8.37 9.21
CA GLU A 579 32.16 -7.88 10.14
C GLU A 579 32.73 -6.75 11.01
N LEU A 580 31.97 -5.66 11.20
CA LEU A 580 32.45 -4.46 11.90
C LEU A 580 33.01 -4.76 13.31
N VAL A 581 32.44 -5.77 13.98
CA VAL A 581 32.93 -6.27 15.28
C VAL A 581 34.35 -6.83 15.18
N ASN A 582 34.65 -7.61 14.13
CA ASN A 582 35.97 -8.19 13.91
C ASN A 582 36.99 -7.11 13.56
N VAL A 583 36.61 -6.15 12.71
CA VAL A 583 37.43 -4.98 12.39
C VAL A 583 37.81 -4.21 13.66
N LEU A 584 36.86 -3.93 14.55
CA LEU A 584 37.16 -3.24 15.81
C LEU A 584 38.05 -4.08 16.74
N ARG A 585 37.82 -5.38 16.85
CA ARG A 585 38.66 -6.26 17.69
C ARG A 585 40.10 -6.33 17.18
N LYS A 586 40.28 -6.40 15.86
CA LYS A 586 41.60 -6.33 15.23
C LYS A 586 42.29 -5.00 15.52
N TRP A 587 41.59 -3.89 15.28
CA TRP A 587 42.07 -2.54 15.58
C TRP A 587 42.48 -2.38 17.05
N HIS A 588 41.70 -2.91 17.99
CA HIS A 588 42.00 -2.84 19.41
C HIS A 588 43.25 -3.66 19.79
N LYS A 589 43.41 -4.85 19.18
CA LYS A 589 44.57 -5.72 19.41
C LYS A 589 45.86 -5.14 18.83
N GLU A 590 45.77 -4.43 17.72
CA GLU A 590 46.90 -3.84 17.00
C GLU A 590 47.22 -2.40 17.48
N GLU A 591 46.52 -1.89 18.51
CA GLU A 591 46.65 -0.52 19.01
C GLU A 591 46.53 0.54 17.90
N GLY A 592 45.59 0.33 16.97
CA GLY A 592 45.39 1.18 15.81
C GLY A 592 44.98 2.62 16.15
N SER A 593 45.17 3.53 15.21
CA SER A 593 44.81 4.94 15.40
C SER A 593 43.29 5.15 15.36
N LEU A 594 42.75 6.06 16.19
CA LEU A 594 41.32 6.43 16.17
C LEU A 594 40.86 6.91 14.77
N ALA A 595 41.76 7.51 13.98
CA ALA A 595 41.47 7.98 12.63
C ALA A 595 41.12 6.86 11.64
N GLU A 596 41.51 5.61 11.92
CA GLU A 596 41.28 4.47 11.04
C GLU A 596 39.85 3.92 11.15
N ILE A 597 39.23 4.08 12.32
CA ILE A 597 37.95 3.45 12.65
C ILE A 597 36.81 4.45 12.81
N LEU A 598 37.09 5.64 13.32
CA LEU A 598 36.05 6.64 13.55
C LEU A 598 35.51 7.18 12.22
N ASP A 599 34.24 7.54 12.25
CA ASP A 599 33.64 8.31 11.18
C ASP A 599 34.49 9.56 10.94
N THR A 600 34.98 9.74 9.71
CA THR A 600 35.79 10.89 9.29
C THR A 600 35.18 12.24 9.68
N LYS A 601 33.86 12.29 9.84
CA LYS A 601 33.10 13.48 10.23
C LYS A 601 33.20 13.79 11.72
N LEU A 602 33.51 12.80 12.56
CA LEU A 602 33.74 12.95 14.00
C LEU A 602 35.18 13.37 14.33
N LEU A 603 36.14 13.08 13.46
CA LEU A 603 37.58 13.38 13.67
C LEU A 603 37.91 14.88 13.77
N LYS A 604 36.98 15.77 13.41
CA LYS A 604 37.17 17.23 13.46
C LYS A 604 36.79 17.85 14.81
N GLN A 605 36.37 17.07 15.80
CA GLN A 605 35.88 17.55 17.10
C GLN A 605 36.88 17.21 18.22
N ASP A 606 37.75 18.15 18.58
CA ASP A 606 38.88 17.96 19.52
C ASP A 606 38.48 17.52 20.95
N PHE A 607 37.21 17.69 21.34
CA PHE A 607 36.72 17.41 22.70
C PHE A 607 36.15 15.99 22.89
N ALA A 608 36.00 15.19 21.84
CA ALA A 608 35.29 13.91 21.88
C ALA A 608 36.17 12.70 22.26
N ASN A 609 37.50 12.81 22.22
CA ASN A 609 38.40 11.64 22.22
C ASN A 609 38.24 10.74 23.45
N LYS A 610 38.08 11.30 24.67
CA LYS A 610 37.90 10.50 25.88
C LYS A 610 36.56 9.75 25.88
N GLN A 611 35.47 10.44 25.57
CA GLN A 611 34.12 9.86 25.53
C GLN A 611 34.02 8.78 24.44
N VAL A 612 34.66 9.01 23.30
CA VAL A 612 34.74 8.07 22.18
C VAL A 612 35.48 6.80 22.60
N ILE A 613 36.65 6.92 23.23
CA ILE A 613 37.42 5.76 23.74
C ILE A 613 36.60 4.98 24.77
N GLU A 614 35.97 5.66 25.73
CA GLU A 614 35.13 4.99 26.71
C GLU A 614 33.92 4.29 26.05
N THR A 615 33.31 4.89 25.02
CA THR A 615 32.22 4.27 24.25
C THR A 615 32.70 3.06 23.45
N ILE A 616 33.90 3.09 22.89
CA ILE A 616 34.54 1.94 22.24
C ILE A 616 34.70 0.77 23.24
N HIS A 617 35.18 1.05 24.46
CA HIS A 617 35.30 0.01 25.50
C HIS A 617 33.94 -0.59 25.88
N VAL A 618 32.90 0.25 26.01
CA VAL A 618 31.53 -0.24 26.26
C VAL A 618 31.08 -1.13 25.10
N ALA A 619 31.32 -0.75 23.85
CA ALA A 619 30.95 -1.53 22.68
C ALA A 619 31.68 -2.88 22.60
N LEU A 620 32.99 -2.91 22.89
CA LEU A 620 33.79 -4.15 22.98
C LEU A 620 33.23 -5.10 24.03
N ASN A 621 32.95 -4.61 25.24
CA ASN A 621 32.38 -5.40 26.33
C ASN A 621 30.97 -5.93 25.97
N CYS A 622 30.15 -5.12 25.30
CA CYS A 622 28.83 -5.54 24.85
C CYS A 622 28.89 -6.63 23.77
N THR A 623 29.90 -6.60 22.91
CA THR A 623 30.08 -7.52 21.78
C THR A 623 30.97 -8.72 22.11
N GLU A 624 31.18 -9.04 23.39
CA GLU A 624 31.92 -10.24 23.81
C GLU A 624 31.34 -11.53 23.24
N MET A 625 32.22 -12.47 22.87
CA MET A 625 31.79 -13.72 22.26
C MET A 625 31.02 -14.58 23.26
N ASP A 626 31.51 -14.64 24.50
CA ASP A 626 30.83 -15.30 25.61
C ASP A 626 29.70 -14.40 26.16
N PRO A 627 28.43 -14.84 26.10
CA PRO A 627 27.31 -14.07 26.65
C PRO A 627 27.43 -13.80 28.15
N GLU A 628 28.14 -14.62 28.93
CA GLU A 628 28.32 -14.40 30.37
C GLU A 628 29.24 -13.20 30.66
N MET A 629 30.23 -12.97 29.79
CA MET A 629 31.17 -11.85 29.89
C MET A 629 30.54 -10.51 29.52
N ARG A 630 29.42 -10.50 28.79
CA ARG A 630 28.71 -9.27 28.43
C ARG A 630 28.08 -8.62 29.67
N PRO A 631 28.19 -7.29 29.83
CA PRO A 631 27.58 -6.57 30.95
C PRO A 631 26.06 -6.63 30.91
N ARG A 632 25.41 -6.33 32.04
CA ARG A 632 23.97 -6.05 32.07
C ARG A 632 23.69 -4.65 31.53
N MET A 633 22.49 -4.44 30.98
CA MET A 633 22.14 -3.13 30.42
C MET A 633 22.11 -2.00 31.46
N ARG A 634 21.88 -2.28 32.75
CA ARG A 634 22.10 -1.28 33.82
C ARG A 634 23.53 -0.78 33.85
N SER A 635 24.51 -1.69 33.88
CA SER A 635 25.93 -1.32 33.91
C SER A 635 26.35 -0.55 32.65
N VAL A 636 25.80 -0.92 31.50
CA VAL A 636 26.01 -0.21 30.22
C VAL A 636 25.41 1.20 30.27
N SER A 637 24.16 1.33 30.71
CA SER A 637 23.46 2.61 30.84
C SER A 637 24.15 3.54 31.84
N GLU A 638 24.62 3.01 32.98
CA GLU A 638 25.38 3.78 33.97
C GLU A 638 26.74 4.23 33.41
N SER A 639 27.44 3.38 32.65
CA SER A 639 28.74 3.71 32.05
C SER A 639 28.59 4.82 31.02
N LEU A 640 27.61 4.71 30.11
CA LEU A 640 27.32 5.77 29.13
C LEU A 640 26.79 7.04 29.80
N GLY A 641 25.98 6.94 30.85
CA GLY A 641 25.41 8.09 31.56
C GLY A 641 26.43 8.93 32.33
N ARG A 642 27.60 8.37 32.67
CA ARG A 642 28.70 9.14 33.29
C ARG A 642 29.40 10.07 32.29
N MET A 643 29.23 9.84 30.99
CA MET A 643 29.78 10.67 29.92
C MET A 643 28.87 11.89 29.73
N LYS A 644 29.24 13.04 30.32
CA LYS A 644 28.45 14.27 30.17
C LYS A 644 28.68 14.89 28.80
N SER A 645 27.61 15.15 28.03
CA SER A 645 27.68 16.09 26.90
C SER A 645 27.85 17.49 27.49
N GLU A 646 28.97 18.15 27.22
CA GLU A 646 29.13 19.58 27.54
C GLU A 646 28.28 20.44 26.63
#